data_AF-A0A534ZAE4-F1
#
_entry.id   AF-A0A534ZAE4-F1
#
_cell.length_a   1.000
_cell.length_b   1.000
_cell.length_c   1.000
_cell.angle_alpha   90.00
_cell.angle_beta   90.00
_cell.angle_gamma   90.00
#
_symmetry.space_group_name_H-M   'P 1'
#
loop_
_entity.id
_entity.type
_entity.pdbx_description
1 polymer ?
#
loop_
_entity_poly.entity_id
_entity_poly.type
_entity_poly.pdbx_seq_one_letter_code
_entity_poly.pdbx_strand_id
1 'polypeptide(L)'
;MPVFRKRRARAGGSPADAPKPVRPRPPGLAERLARIAAEAAPEEALEPALQAVLEESGVHAGALCLFDPRQGVLRLAAESGLSDEGCRRLRTVRRGDPAGWDMPLHGLMNGRAYLIESAARNRYVPRLIEAAASVRTVACLPLNAGPAPVGSLILVAVAPRALGERDVRALEPVLGDLARMIEATRRRPLATETSAGSPPGSPAASAATAGLVAARDRLLAEHERLAAELAARTGEVERLGSALDAAAADRARLTAELEGARRVADQVTPLTAALAEAERARARLAEALGGAAAERSEQARGVAALEAARTEAQQQSEGARAELAAARQVAAEAAAAAAASLAEQRRQVERLEARLADGEAAAARRVEAARERERAHQRAAEELRATLAHERRLREEREAAERSASDGRAELERAHAAADEAARAHAAANADVEATRIALAQTTHVIEALEDEAARAQSEILRLEAELTGAAGERTRLEDTLAEARARVDEARERDGRLEREIARLRRELDQTAAVGRERVAESAGLGAQLESLAAERDRLRETVAGLEAERDRQAAEAAARAGLDEALARERAERGRLAAALAEAEAARGALEAAHARQAAEAAARVATLERELEHLATARPPVETPVEEARGETDGAPMQVVTVGAGPGAGGRPRPGSGALRVVVLDGDAAWESGGTAGNDVVVLAPGENLAARVTEIAPARVVVNLAARGALGALHSLRASGCTASFWGCVATPAADRGVALGTIEASRCPLDPEAIVATLGSHVGRGTRVLTAGTDVDALMSLRQALARLGASVSMAWDGKQAGDLLTVVQPEVVVVDLGLTRRDGYLIAARLGGLEAAPHAVLVECADDAAEGFAAVLADPSVAGRAKPLDRVLAELLTRHEPEPAHQRRPRIRAVGLTRK
;
A
#
# COMPACT_ATOMS: atom_id res chain seq x y z
N MET A 1 42.08 -21.01 -24.95
CA MET A 1 41.56 -20.37 -23.72
C MET A 1 40.61 -19.24 -24.11
N PRO A 2 39.68 -18.77 -23.26
CA PRO A 2 39.36 -19.17 -21.86
C PRO A 2 38.22 -20.22 -21.80
N VAL A 3 38.19 -21.21 -20.91
CA VAL A 3 38.05 -21.23 -19.42
C VAL A 3 36.63 -20.90 -18.92
N PHE A 4 35.76 -21.92 -18.90
CA PHE A 4 34.56 -21.96 -18.05
C PHE A 4 34.84 -22.79 -16.79
N ARG A 5 34.69 -22.21 -15.59
CA ARG A 5 34.77 -22.94 -14.31
C ARG A 5 33.37 -23.42 -13.87
N LYS A 6 33.08 -24.71 -14.03
CA LYS A 6 31.95 -25.34 -13.30
C LYS A 6 32.26 -25.32 -11.79
N ARG A 7 31.35 -24.77 -10.97
CA ARG A 7 31.46 -24.83 -9.50
C ARG A 7 30.63 -26.00 -8.97
N ARG A 8 31.23 -26.76 -8.05
CA ARG A 8 30.74 -28.07 -7.56
C ARG A 8 29.42 -27.94 -6.78
N ALA A 9 28.47 -28.84 -7.05
CA ALA A 9 27.54 -29.29 -6.02
C ALA A 9 28.31 -30.09 -4.97
N ARG A 10 28.03 -29.86 -3.68
CA ARG A 10 28.69 -30.59 -2.57
C ARG A 10 27.66 -31.51 -1.91
N ALA A 11 27.80 -32.81 -2.17
CA ALA A 11 27.07 -33.83 -1.43
C ALA A 11 27.50 -33.82 0.05
N GLY A 12 26.56 -34.11 0.94
CA GLY A 12 26.73 -34.09 2.39
C GLY A 12 25.58 -34.78 3.13
N GLY A 13 25.01 -35.83 2.55
CA GLY A 13 24.07 -36.70 3.23
C GLY A 13 24.83 -37.83 3.92
N SER A 14 24.84 -37.82 5.25
CA SER A 14 25.23 -38.97 6.07
C SER A 14 23.96 -39.78 6.46
N PRO A 15 24.11 -41.05 6.87
CA PRO A 15 23.12 -42.09 6.56
C PRO A 15 21.86 -42.04 7.41
N ALA A 16 20.81 -42.68 6.90
CA ALA A 16 19.61 -42.99 7.66
C ALA A 16 19.96 -43.92 8.83
N ASP A 17 19.83 -43.41 10.06
CA ASP A 17 19.88 -44.22 11.27
C ASP A 17 18.58 -45.03 11.40
N ALA A 18 18.67 -46.24 11.92
CA ALA A 18 17.59 -47.22 11.91
C ALA A 18 16.39 -46.77 12.78
N PRO A 19 15.15 -47.21 12.47
CA PRO A 19 13.98 -46.90 13.30
C PRO A 19 14.15 -47.48 14.70
N LYS A 20 14.39 -46.59 15.67
CA LYS A 20 14.40 -46.95 17.11
C LYS A 20 13.02 -47.48 17.50
N PRO A 21 12.96 -48.49 18.40
CA PRO A 21 11.69 -49.08 18.80
C PRO A 21 10.78 -48.02 19.42
N VAL A 22 9.55 -47.94 18.91
CA VAL A 22 8.51 -47.05 19.41
C VAL A 22 8.17 -47.46 20.83
N ARG A 23 8.66 -46.69 21.82
CA ARG A 23 8.13 -46.78 23.19
C ARG A 23 6.65 -46.40 23.15
N PRO A 24 5.78 -47.07 23.95
CA PRO A 24 4.38 -46.67 24.04
C PRO A 24 4.30 -45.19 24.46
N ARG A 25 3.41 -44.45 23.79
CA ARG A 25 3.15 -43.05 24.09
C ARG A 25 2.71 -42.93 25.55
N PRO A 26 3.30 -42.03 26.37
CA PRO A 26 2.86 -41.88 27.75
C PRO A 26 1.38 -41.43 27.79
N PRO A 27 0.66 -41.77 28.88
CA PRO A 27 -0.70 -41.26 29.11
C PRO A 27 -0.71 -39.73 29.13
N GLY A 28 -1.83 -39.13 28.73
CA GLY A 28 -1.96 -37.68 28.65
C GLY A 28 -1.79 -37.00 30.02
N LEU A 29 -1.35 -35.74 30.04
CA LEU A 29 -1.09 -35.03 31.31
C LEU A 29 -2.29 -35.06 32.29
N ALA A 30 -3.53 -34.96 31.79
CA ALA A 30 -4.73 -35.10 32.61
C ALA A 30 -4.86 -36.51 33.25
N GLU A 31 -4.57 -37.59 32.52
CA GLU A 31 -4.58 -38.96 33.06
C GLU A 31 -3.47 -39.19 34.08
N ARG A 32 -2.30 -38.55 33.89
CA ARG A 32 -1.20 -38.56 34.88
C ARG A 32 -1.63 -37.86 36.17
N LEU A 33 -2.25 -36.68 36.06
CA LEU A 33 -2.71 -35.91 37.22
C LEU A 33 -3.87 -36.58 37.96
N ALA A 34 -4.81 -37.19 37.24
CA ALA A 34 -5.88 -37.99 37.83
C ALA A 34 -5.35 -39.19 38.62
N ARG A 35 -4.26 -39.82 38.14
CA ARG A 35 -3.58 -40.92 38.85
C ARG A 35 -2.86 -40.42 40.11
N ILE A 36 -2.09 -39.34 40.01
CA ILE A 36 -1.40 -38.72 41.15
C ILE A 36 -2.41 -38.34 42.25
N ALA A 37 -3.57 -37.80 41.87
CA ALA A 37 -4.66 -37.46 42.81
C ALA A 37 -5.38 -38.68 43.43
N ALA A 38 -5.19 -39.88 42.88
CA ALA A 38 -5.76 -41.13 43.41
C ALA A 38 -4.76 -41.94 44.26
N GLU A 39 -3.46 -41.75 44.05
CA GLU A 39 -2.38 -42.52 44.69
C GLU A 39 -1.82 -41.86 45.97
N ALA A 40 -1.97 -40.54 46.15
CA ALA A 40 -1.40 -39.79 47.28
C ALA A 40 -2.43 -38.91 48.00
N ALA A 41 -2.12 -38.49 49.24
CA ALA A 41 -2.94 -37.50 49.94
C ALA A 41 -2.90 -36.13 49.20
N PRO A 42 -3.98 -35.31 49.21
CA PRO A 42 -4.05 -34.09 48.38
C PRO A 42 -3.03 -32.98 48.70
N GLU A 43 -2.25 -33.12 49.77
CA GLU A 43 -1.11 -32.25 50.10
C GLU A 43 0.19 -32.81 49.49
N GLU A 44 0.41 -34.12 49.61
CA GLU A 44 1.55 -34.87 49.06
C GLU A 44 1.49 -34.99 47.52
N ALA A 45 0.29 -34.89 46.93
CA ALA A 45 0.05 -34.95 45.50
C ALA A 45 0.52 -33.70 44.72
N LEU A 46 0.70 -32.55 45.39
CA LEU A 46 0.93 -31.26 44.72
C LEU A 46 2.31 -31.13 44.05
N GLU A 47 3.35 -31.69 44.67
CA GLU A 47 4.72 -31.65 44.13
C GLU A 47 4.90 -32.59 42.92
N PRO A 48 4.45 -33.87 42.96
CA PRO A 48 4.38 -34.73 41.77
C PRO A 48 3.52 -34.13 40.64
N ALA A 49 2.41 -33.47 40.98
CA ALA A 49 1.55 -32.79 40.01
C ALA A 49 2.27 -31.62 39.32
N LEU A 50 2.98 -30.78 40.08
CA LEU A 50 3.82 -29.71 39.52
C LEU A 50 4.90 -30.29 38.59
N GLN A 51 5.60 -31.34 39.01
CA GLN A 51 6.65 -31.97 38.22
C GLN A 51 6.12 -32.51 36.87
N ALA A 52 4.94 -33.15 36.86
CA ALA A 52 4.30 -33.62 35.62
C ALA A 52 3.97 -32.49 34.64
N VAL A 53 3.59 -31.31 35.14
CA VAL A 53 3.30 -30.11 34.32
C VAL A 53 4.60 -29.51 33.73
N LEU A 54 5.70 -29.51 34.50
CA LEU A 54 6.99 -29.03 34.02
C LEU A 54 7.54 -29.89 32.88
N GLU A 55 7.42 -31.21 33.00
CA GLU A 55 7.82 -32.17 31.97
C GLU A 55 7.05 -31.99 30.65
N GLU A 56 5.72 -31.89 30.70
CA GLU A 56 4.89 -31.75 29.51
C GLU A 56 5.07 -30.37 28.83
N SER A 57 5.17 -29.31 29.63
CA SER A 57 5.38 -27.95 29.10
C SER A 57 6.83 -27.68 28.65
N GLY A 58 7.78 -28.55 29.03
CA GLY A 58 9.19 -28.44 28.68
C GLY A 58 9.86 -27.20 29.26
N VAL A 59 9.40 -26.73 30.43
CA VAL A 59 9.94 -25.54 31.12
C VAL A 59 10.92 -25.95 32.23
N HIS A 60 11.78 -25.02 32.65
CA HIS A 60 12.95 -25.37 33.48
C HIS A 60 12.64 -25.36 34.98
N ALA A 61 11.72 -24.52 35.42
CA ALA A 61 11.34 -24.40 36.82
C ALA A 61 9.89 -23.92 36.96
N GLY A 62 9.30 -24.15 38.12
CA GLY A 62 8.00 -23.59 38.48
C GLY A 62 7.67 -23.69 39.96
N ALA A 63 6.55 -23.07 40.32
CA ALA A 63 6.00 -23.08 41.66
C ALA A 63 4.48 -23.09 41.65
N LEU A 64 3.90 -23.79 42.62
CA LEU A 64 2.49 -23.80 42.92
C LEU A 64 2.26 -23.04 44.23
N CYS A 65 1.50 -21.94 44.15
CA CYS A 65 1.18 -21.11 45.30
C CYS A 65 -0.32 -21.14 45.61
N LEU A 66 -0.70 -21.43 46.85
CA LEU A 66 -2.09 -21.55 47.30
C LEU A 66 -2.60 -20.23 47.88
N PHE A 67 -3.84 -19.85 47.56
CA PHE A 67 -4.43 -18.59 48.01
C PHE A 67 -5.16 -18.72 49.36
N ASP A 68 -4.61 -18.13 50.42
CA ASP A 68 -5.28 -18.03 51.72
C ASP A 68 -6.32 -16.89 51.68
N PRO A 69 -7.64 -17.19 51.66
CA PRO A 69 -8.67 -16.17 51.55
C PRO A 69 -8.89 -15.40 52.86
N ARG A 70 -8.44 -15.93 54.00
CA ARG A 70 -8.57 -15.26 55.31
C ARG A 70 -7.52 -14.15 55.46
N GLN A 71 -6.34 -14.35 54.85
CA GLN A 71 -5.23 -13.41 54.92
C GLN A 71 -5.02 -12.60 53.63
N GLY A 72 -5.63 -13.00 52.51
CA GLY A 72 -5.49 -12.33 51.21
C GLY A 72 -4.10 -12.48 50.59
N VAL A 73 -3.42 -13.62 50.84
CA VAL A 73 -2.03 -13.87 50.42
C VAL A 73 -1.91 -15.17 49.64
N LEU A 74 -0.92 -15.25 48.75
CA LEU A 74 -0.46 -16.55 48.21
C LEU A 74 0.65 -17.11 49.10
N ARG A 75 0.64 -18.42 49.36
CA ARG A 75 1.69 -19.16 50.06
C ARG A 75 2.25 -20.25 49.14
N LEU A 76 3.56 -20.36 49.04
CA LEU A 76 4.22 -21.45 48.30
C LEU A 76 3.87 -22.81 48.92
N ALA A 77 3.51 -23.79 48.10
CA ALA A 77 3.15 -25.14 48.55
C ALA A 77 3.85 -26.27 47.76
N ALA A 78 4.34 -25.98 46.56
CA ALA A 78 5.29 -26.85 45.87
C ALA A 78 6.21 -26.01 44.97
N GLU A 79 7.46 -26.42 44.83
CA GLU A 79 8.48 -25.81 43.99
C GLU A 79 9.28 -26.89 43.26
N SER A 80 9.76 -26.59 42.05
CA SER A 80 10.75 -27.42 41.37
C SER A 80 11.61 -26.55 40.45
N GLY A 81 12.94 -26.71 40.53
CA GLY A 81 13.93 -25.93 39.77
C GLY A 81 14.11 -24.46 40.20
N LEU A 82 13.46 -23.99 41.27
CA LEU A 82 13.65 -22.64 41.78
C LEU A 82 14.92 -22.49 42.62
N SER A 83 15.46 -21.27 42.66
CA SER A 83 16.56 -20.89 43.57
C SER A 83 16.03 -20.49 44.95
N ASP A 84 16.89 -20.54 45.97
CA ASP A 84 16.55 -20.09 47.34
C ASP A 84 15.94 -18.69 47.40
N GLU A 85 16.43 -17.75 46.58
CA GLU A 85 15.87 -16.40 46.50
C GLU A 85 14.49 -16.40 45.83
N GLY A 86 14.29 -17.22 44.78
CA GLY A 86 12.98 -17.46 44.18
C GLY A 86 11.96 -18.01 45.18
N CYS A 87 12.33 -19.06 45.92
CA CYS A 87 11.49 -19.64 46.97
C CYS A 87 11.22 -18.63 48.10
N ARG A 88 12.21 -17.83 48.55
CA ARG A 88 11.98 -16.74 49.52
C ARG A 88 10.96 -15.70 49.01
N ARG A 89 11.04 -15.30 47.75
CA ARG A 89 10.13 -14.30 47.14
C ARG A 89 8.71 -14.82 46.94
N LEU A 90 8.54 -16.13 46.72
CA LEU A 90 7.23 -16.76 46.52
C LEU A 90 6.61 -17.35 47.80
N ARG A 91 7.40 -17.56 48.87
CA ARG A 91 6.96 -18.15 50.16
C ARG A 91 5.71 -17.48 50.73
N THR A 92 5.60 -16.16 50.64
CA THR A 92 4.37 -15.43 50.97
C THR A 92 4.27 -14.17 50.11
N VAL A 93 3.36 -14.16 49.14
CA VAL A 93 3.10 -13.01 48.26
C VAL A 93 1.88 -12.24 48.77
N ARG A 94 2.07 -10.95 49.06
CA ARG A 94 1.03 -10.03 49.53
C ARG A 94 0.79 -8.91 48.52
N ARG A 95 -0.44 -8.40 48.45
CA ARG A 95 -0.79 -7.29 47.55
C ARG A 95 -0.23 -5.98 48.09
N GLY A 96 0.51 -5.23 47.25
CA GLY A 96 1.02 -3.89 47.61
C GLY A 96 2.24 -3.87 48.55
N ASP A 97 2.95 -4.99 48.73
CA ASP A 97 4.24 -5.01 49.44
C ASP A 97 5.33 -4.34 48.57
N PRO A 98 5.98 -3.23 49.01
CA PRO A 98 7.00 -2.53 48.22
C PRO A 98 8.27 -3.37 47.94
N ALA A 99 8.51 -4.43 48.70
CA ALA A 99 9.62 -5.36 48.51
C ALA A 99 9.20 -6.70 47.88
N GLY A 100 7.89 -6.93 47.74
CA GLY A 100 7.29 -8.16 47.23
C GLY A 100 7.12 -8.17 45.70
N TRP A 101 7.01 -9.37 45.13
CA TRP A 101 6.61 -9.54 43.72
C TRP A 101 5.16 -10.02 43.66
N ASP A 102 4.22 -9.08 43.58
CA ASP A 102 2.78 -9.34 43.74
C ASP A 102 2.07 -9.86 42.47
N MET A 103 2.77 -9.94 41.34
CA MET A 103 2.22 -10.32 40.03
C MET A 103 1.44 -11.65 40.02
N PRO A 104 1.85 -12.74 40.71
CA PRO A 104 1.05 -13.97 40.76
C PRO A 104 -0.29 -13.79 41.47
N LEU A 105 -0.32 -13.02 42.58
CA LEU A 105 -1.56 -12.71 43.31
C LEU A 105 -2.44 -11.75 42.50
N HIS A 106 -1.82 -10.77 41.82
CA HIS A 106 -2.53 -9.85 40.94
C HIS A 106 -3.18 -10.58 39.74
N GLY A 107 -2.50 -11.57 39.15
CA GLY A 107 -3.07 -12.43 38.10
C GLY A 107 -4.29 -13.21 38.58
N LEU A 108 -4.18 -13.82 39.76
CA LEU A 108 -5.28 -14.58 40.37
C LEU A 108 -6.51 -13.71 40.67
N MET A 109 -6.33 -12.58 41.37
CA MET A 109 -7.45 -11.72 41.77
C MET A 109 -8.20 -11.11 40.57
N ASN A 110 -7.52 -10.88 39.45
CA ASN A 110 -8.13 -10.37 38.22
C ASN A 110 -8.58 -11.47 37.25
N GLY A 111 -8.30 -12.75 37.53
CA GLY A 111 -8.57 -13.87 36.61
C GLY A 111 -7.80 -13.78 35.28
N ARG A 112 -6.59 -13.22 35.27
CA ARG A 112 -5.78 -13.00 34.06
C ARG A 112 -4.45 -13.74 34.14
N ALA A 113 -4.07 -14.39 33.04
CA ALA A 113 -2.73 -14.93 32.87
C ALA A 113 -1.76 -13.81 32.49
N TYR A 114 -0.65 -13.70 33.21
CA TYR A 114 0.44 -12.79 32.87
C TYR A 114 1.57 -13.56 32.19
N LEU A 115 1.87 -13.19 30.94
CA LEU A 115 3.02 -13.70 30.21
C LEU A 115 4.09 -12.59 30.12
N ILE A 116 5.20 -12.79 30.82
CA ILE A 116 6.30 -11.83 30.88
C ILE A 116 7.41 -12.29 29.95
N GLU A 117 7.43 -11.74 28.74
CA GLU A 117 8.49 -11.95 27.76
C GLU A 117 9.78 -11.19 28.12
N SER A 118 10.93 -11.72 27.69
CA SER A 118 12.27 -11.19 27.98
C SER A 118 12.52 -10.99 29.48
N ALA A 119 12.00 -11.88 30.32
CA ALA A 119 11.96 -11.71 31.77
C ALA A 119 13.33 -11.44 32.43
N ALA A 120 14.43 -12.00 31.90
CA ALA A 120 15.80 -11.69 32.33
C ALA A 120 16.19 -10.19 32.25
N ARG A 121 15.47 -9.38 31.47
CA ARG A 121 15.67 -7.93 31.30
C ARG A 121 14.62 -7.08 32.04
N ASN A 122 13.64 -7.71 32.68
CA ASN A 122 12.55 -6.99 33.34
C ASN A 122 12.89 -6.71 34.81
N ARG A 123 13.07 -5.42 35.16
CA ARG A 123 13.40 -4.96 36.52
C ARG A 123 12.39 -5.41 37.60
N TYR A 124 11.15 -5.71 37.22
CA TYR A 124 10.09 -6.11 38.15
C TYR A 124 9.99 -7.64 38.34
N VAL A 125 10.78 -8.45 37.62
CA VAL A 125 10.83 -9.90 37.82
C VAL A 125 12.00 -10.23 38.78
N PRO A 126 11.76 -10.88 39.92
CA PRO A 126 12.83 -11.29 40.83
C PRO A 126 13.69 -12.40 40.20
N ARG A 127 14.88 -12.65 40.77
CA ARG A 127 15.73 -13.78 40.37
C ARG A 127 15.12 -15.09 40.89
N LEU A 128 14.21 -15.66 40.11
CA LEU A 128 13.50 -16.91 40.46
C LEU A 128 14.42 -18.13 40.39
N ILE A 129 15.38 -18.14 39.47
CA ILE A 129 16.39 -19.20 39.29
C ILE A 129 17.81 -18.59 39.34
N GLU A 130 18.83 -19.41 39.62
CA GLU A 130 20.22 -18.96 39.67
C GLU A 130 20.71 -18.39 38.33
N ALA A 131 20.39 -19.08 37.22
CA ALA A 131 20.72 -18.68 35.86
C ALA A 131 19.79 -17.55 35.34
N ALA A 132 19.51 -16.51 36.14
CA ALA A 132 18.53 -15.47 35.84
C ALA A 132 18.70 -14.79 34.46
N ALA A 133 19.92 -14.75 33.92
CA ALA A 133 20.21 -14.19 32.59
C ALA A 133 19.71 -15.05 31.40
N SER A 134 19.46 -16.35 31.60
CA SER A 134 18.96 -17.27 30.55
C SER A 134 17.42 -17.30 30.45
N VAL A 135 16.71 -16.70 31.40
CA VAL A 135 15.24 -16.70 31.48
C VAL A 135 14.64 -15.92 30.31
N ARG A 136 13.89 -16.62 29.46
CA ARG A 136 13.19 -16.06 28.31
C ARG A 136 11.79 -15.57 28.67
N THR A 137 11.02 -16.39 29.37
CA THR A 137 9.63 -16.08 29.71
C THR A 137 9.29 -16.56 31.11
N VAL A 138 8.54 -15.74 31.85
CA VAL A 138 7.89 -16.14 33.11
C VAL A 138 6.39 -16.01 32.92
N ALA A 139 5.63 -17.06 33.21
CA ALA A 139 4.18 -17.07 33.16
C ALA A 139 3.61 -17.18 34.58
N CYS A 140 2.65 -16.32 34.93
CA CYS A 140 1.85 -16.42 36.15
C CYS A 140 0.41 -16.75 35.74
N LEU A 141 -0.01 -17.99 35.98
CA LEU A 141 -1.29 -18.54 35.57
C LEU A 141 -2.24 -18.62 36.77
N PRO A 142 -3.49 -18.12 36.68
CA PRO A 142 -4.45 -18.20 37.77
C PRO A 142 -5.09 -19.59 37.83
N LEU A 143 -5.23 -20.16 39.03
CA LEU A 143 -5.95 -21.40 39.28
C LEU A 143 -7.25 -21.08 40.02
N ASN A 144 -8.38 -21.33 39.35
CA ASN A 144 -9.71 -21.07 39.89
C ASN A 144 -10.54 -22.36 39.85
N ALA A 145 -11.23 -22.67 40.94
CA ALA A 145 -12.26 -23.71 40.96
C ALA A 145 -13.62 -23.04 40.73
N GLY A 146 -14.09 -23.05 39.49
CA GLY A 146 -15.21 -22.22 39.05
C GLY A 146 -14.93 -20.73 39.33
N PRO A 147 -15.83 -20.01 40.04
CA PRO A 147 -15.63 -18.59 40.36
C PRO A 147 -14.63 -18.34 41.51
N ALA A 148 -14.20 -19.38 42.24
CA ALA A 148 -13.37 -19.22 43.44
C ALA A 148 -11.87 -19.22 43.10
N PRO A 149 -11.08 -18.22 43.55
CA PRO A 149 -9.63 -18.22 43.39
C PRO A 149 -8.97 -19.21 44.36
N VAL A 150 -8.18 -20.14 43.83
CA VAL A 150 -7.62 -21.27 44.59
C VAL A 150 -6.07 -21.22 44.66
N GLY A 151 -5.41 -20.67 43.64
CA GLY A 151 -3.95 -20.52 43.66
C GLY A 151 -3.38 -19.88 42.40
N SER A 152 -2.06 -19.84 42.28
CA SER A 152 -1.39 -19.46 41.04
C SER A 152 -0.24 -20.43 40.75
N LEU A 153 -0.12 -20.82 39.49
CA LEU A 153 0.97 -21.59 38.94
C LEU A 153 1.96 -20.64 38.26
N ILE A 154 3.22 -20.65 38.70
CA ILE A 154 4.32 -19.88 38.12
C ILE A 154 5.18 -20.82 37.30
N LEU A 155 5.42 -20.51 36.02
CA LEU A 155 6.29 -21.29 35.14
C LEU A 155 7.44 -20.40 34.61
N VAL A 156 8.66 -20.94 34.61
CA VAL A 156 9.89 -20.24 34.20
C VAL A 156 10.57 -21.01 33.07
N ALA A 157 10.60 -20.42 31.87
CA ALA A 157 11.29 -21.00 30.72
C ALA A 157 12.62 -20.28 30.42
N VAL A 158 13.66 -21.07 30.18
CA VAL A 158 15.01 -20.60 29.82
C VAL A 158 15.32 -20.92 28.37
N ALA A 159 16.24 -20.16 27.77
CA ALA A 159 16.65 -20.38 26.39
C ALA A 159 17.13 -21.83 26.15
N PRO A 160 16.74 -22.49 25.03
CA PRO A 160 16.01 -21.94 23.88
C PRO A 160 14.48 -21.92 24.01
N ARG A 161 13.89 -22.50 25.05
CA ARG A 161 12.42 -22.51 25.24
C ARG A 161 11.91 -21.11 25.60
N ALA A 162 10.73 -20.78 25.07
CA ALA A 162 9.90 -19.66 25.47
C ALA A 162 8.44 -20.13 25.48
N LEU A 163 7.64 -19.62 26.41
CA LEU A 163 6.20 -19.82 26.45
C LEU A 163 5.51 -18.73 25.63
N GLY A 164 4.60 -19.11 24.75
CA GLY A 164 3.69 -18.21 24.04
C GLY A 164 2.24 -18.40 24.47
N GLU A 165 1.35 -17.58 23.92
CA GLU A 165 -0.10 -17.68 24.17
C GLU A 165 -0.67 -19.08 23.80
N ARG A 166 -0.10 -19.74 22.79
CA ARG A 166 -0.48 -21.11 22.40
C ARG A 166 -0.16 -22.14 23.49
N ASP A 167 0.98 -22.02 24.17
CA ASP A 167 1.32 -22.91 25.29
C ASP A 167 0.39 -22.67 26.49
N VAL A 168 0.01 -21.41 26.76
CA VAL A 168 -0.95 -21.06 27.83
C VAL A 168 -2.34 -21.65 27.54
N ARG A 169 -2.85 -21.52 26.31
CA ARG A 169 -4.14 -22.13 25.89
C ARG A 169 -4.09 -23.66 25.90
N ALA A 170 -2.95 -24.28 25.59
CA ALA A 170 -2.79 -25.73 25.67
C ALA A 170 -2.84 -26.27 27.12
N LEU A 171 -2.41 -25.47 28.10
CA LEU A 171 -2.49 -25.82 29.52
C LEU A 171 -3.86 -25.54 30.15
N GLU A 172 -4.71 -24.72 29.54
CA GLU A 172 -6.00 -24.26 30.09
C GLU A 172 -6.91 -25.39 30.65
N PRO A 173 -7.09 -26.54 29.97
CA PRO A 173 -7.88 -27.66 30.51
C PRO A 173 -7.27 -28.24 31.81
N VAL A 174 -5.93 -28.31 31.87
CA VAL A 174 -5.17 -28.91 32.95
C VAL A 174 -5.14 -28.01 34.20
N LEU A 175 -5.20 -26.69 34.02
CA LEU A 175 -5.33 -25.74 35.14
C LEU A 175 -6.62 -25.98 35.95
N GLY A 176 -7.69 -26.43 35.29
CA GLY A 176 -8.95 -26.79 35.96
C GLY A 176 -8.84 -28.05 36.82
N ASP A 177 -8.10 -29.07 36.36
CA ASP A 177 -7.84 -30.28 37.14
C ASP A 177 -6.99 -30.00 38.38
N LEU A 178 -5.93 -29.19 38.23
CA LEU A 178 -5.10 -28.74 39.36
C LEU A 178 -5.92 -27.91 40.37
N ALA A 179 -6.80 -27.03 39.90
CA ALA A 179 -7.66 -26.25 40.80
C ALA A 179 -8.63 -27.13 41.61
N ARG A 180 -9.22 -28.17 40.99
CA ARG A 180 -10.06 -29.17 41.69
C ARG A 180 -9.27 -29.98 42.71
N MET A 181 -8.04 -30.39 42.38
CA MET A 181 -7.15 -31.12 43.28
C MET A 181 -6.86 -30.32 44.55
N ILE A 182 -6.54 -29.02 44.40
CA ILE A 182 -6.30 -28.11 45.53
C ILE A 182 -7.59 -27.82 46.33
N GLU A 183 -8.76 -27.78 45.69
CA GLU A 183 -10.02 -27.58 46.41
C GLU A 183 -10.35 -28.79 47.31
N ALA A 184 -10.06 -30.01 46.86
CA ALA A 184 -10.19 -31.22 47.67
C ALA A 184 -9.32 -31.15 48.95
N THR A 185 -8.12 -30.56 48.87
CA THR A 185 -7.25 -30.27 50.01
C THR A 185 -7.91 -29.31 51.03
N ARG A 186 -8.74 -28.36 50.58
CA ARG A 186 -9.37 -27.34 51.46
C ARG A 186 -10.63 -27.78 52.18
N ARG A 187 -11.38 -28.75 51.64
CA ARG A 187 -12.74 -29.09 52.13
C ARG A 187 -12.78 -29.92 53.41
N ARG A 188 -11.67 -30.05 54.16
CA ARG A 188 -11.56 -30.94 55.33
C ARG A 188 -11.26 -30.20 56.65
N PRO A 189 -12.28 -29.84 57.44
CA PRO A 189 -12.18 -29.65 58.88
C PRO A 189 -12.82 -30.81 59.65
N LEU A 190 -12.29 -31.07 60.86
CA LEU A 190 -12.71 -32.08 61.84
C LEU A 190 -14.23 -32.33 61.91
N ALA A 191 -14.61 -33.61 61.87
CA ALA A 191 -15.90 -34.10 62.33
C ALA A 191 -15.66 -35.10 63.48
N THR A 192 -16.23 -34.81 64.65
CA THR A 192 -16.16 -35.67 65.83
C THR A 192 -17.57 -35.80 66.42
N GLU A 193 -18.20 -36.92 66.04
CA GLU A 193 -18.90 -37.89 66.89
C GLU A 193 -20.13 -37.53 67.77
N THR A 194 -21.19 -38.34 67.55
CA THR A 194 -22.27 -38.81 68.46
C THR A 194 -23.21 -37.86 69.21
N SER A 195 -24.52 -37.98 68.96
CA SER A 195 -25.53 -38.69 69.79
C SER A 195 -26.93 -38.46 69.14
N ALA A 196 -27.86 -39.39 68.92
CA ALA A 196 -28.37 -40.55 69.67
C ALA A 196 -29.16 -40.20 70.95
N GLY A 197 -30.44 -40.60 71.03
CA GLY A 197 -31.03 -41.07 72.30
C GLY A 197 -32.22 -40.32 72.97
N SER A 198 -33.43 -40.50 72.43
CA SER A 198 -34.65 -40.93 73.17
C SER A 198 -35.41 -40.04 74.19
N PRO A 199 -36.69 -40.41 74.54
CA PRO A 199 -37.65 -39.64 75.37
C PRO A 199 -37.79 -40.27 76.80
N PRO A 200 -38.86 -40.10 77.66
CA PRO A 200 -40.32 -40.24 77.40
C PRO A 200 -41.20 -39.10 78.02
N GLY A 201 -42.54 -39.25 78.05
CA GLY A 201 -43.42 -38.36 78.83
C GLY A 201 -44.94 -38.42 78.56
N SER A 202 -45.59 -39.59 78.63
CA SER A 202 -47.07 -39.72 78.64
C SER A 202 -47.61 -39.48 80.07
N PRO A 203 -48.90 -39.09 80.26
CA PRO A 203 -49.82 -40.12 80.73
C PRO A 203 -51.30 -40.05 80.26
N ALA A 204 -51.87 -41.25 80.08
CA ALA A 204 -53.19 -41.72 80.52
C ALA A 204 -54.51 -40.96 80.16
N ALA A 205 -55.15 -41.47 79.10
CA ALA A 205 -56.49 -42.09 79.14
C ALA A 205 -57.74 -41.32 79.64
N SER A 206 -58.57 -40.84 78.71
CA SER A 206 -60.03 -41.07 78.65
C SER A 206 -60.67 -40.46 77.37
N ALA A 207 -60.61 -41.15 76.22
CA ALA A 207 -61.19 -40.62 74.95
C ALA A 207 -61.40 -41.69 73.84
N ALA A 208 -62.13 -42.78 74.11
CA ALA A 208 -62.14 -43.97 73.24
C ALA A 208 -62.99 -43.91 71.94
N THR A 209 -63.85 -42.91 71.72
CA THR A 209 -64.75 -42.87 70.54
C THR A 209 -64.72 -41.57 69.73
N ALA A 210 -64.45 -40.41 70.35
CA ALA A 210 -64.31 -39.14 69.61
C ALA A 210 -63.00 -39.05 68.82
N GLY A 211 -61.90 -39.62 69.34
CA GLY A 211 -60.58 -39.58 68.70
C GLY A 211 -60.51 -40.37 67.39
N LEU A 212 -61.26 -41.47 67.27
CA LEU A 212 -61.30 -42.29 66.04
C LEU A 212 -62.02 -41.59 64.89
N VAL A 213 -63.09 -40.83 65.16
CA VAL A 213 -63.78 -40.03 64.13
C VAL A 213 -62.90 -38.86 63.68
N ALA A 214 -62.28 -38.14 64.62
CA ALA A 214 -61.34 -37.07 64.29
C ALA A 214 -60.09 -37.57 63.54
N ALA A 215 -59.61 -38.79 63.83
CA ALA A 215 -58.53 -39.42 63.07
C ALA A 215 -58.97 -39.85 61.66
N ARG A 216 -60.16 -40.45 61.52
CA ARG A 216 -60.74 -40.80 60.21
C ARG A 216 -60.91 -39.57 59.32
N ASP A 217 -61.45 -38.48 59.87
CA ASP A 217 -61.75 -37.29 59.09
C ASP A 217 -60.47 -36.51 58.72
N ARG A 218 -59.41 -36.60 59.54
CA ARG A 218 -58.06 -36.15 59.16
C ARG A 218 -57.48 -37.01 58.04
N LEU A 219 -57.58 -38.34 58.11
CA LEU A 219 -57.09 -39.24 57.07
C LEU A 219 -57.84 -39.08 55.74
N LEU A 220 -59.14 -38.77 55.77
CA LEU A 220 -59.91 -38.43 54.58
C LEU A 220 -59.47 -37.08 53.98
N ALA A 221 -59.25 -36.05 54.80
CA ALA A 221 -58.71 -34.77 54.34
C ALA A 221 -57.27 -34.89 53.81
N GLU A 222 -56.44 -35.76 54.39
CA GLU A 222 -55.11 -36.10 53.88
C GLU A 222 -55.18 -36.87 52.57
N HIS A 223 -56.13 -37.80 52.41
CA HIS A 223 -56.36 -38.52 51.15
C HIS A 223 -56.86 -37.59 50.04
N GLU A 224 -57.80 -36.68 50.33
CA GLU A 224 -58.26 -35.66 49.37
C GLU A 224 -57.14 -34.71 48.98
N ARG A 225 -56.29 -34.30 49.94
CA ARG A 225 -55.09 -33.50 49.68
C ARG A 225 -54.08 -34.24 48.80
N LEU A 226 -53.80 -35.52 49.07
CA LEU A 226 -52.90 -36.35 48.27
C LEU A 226 -53.47 -36.63 46.87
N ALA A 227 -54.79 -36.79 46.73
CA ALA A 227 -55.45 -36.93 45.44
C ALA A 227 -55.37 -35.62 44.62
N ALA A 228 -55.54 -34.46 45.26
CA ALA A 228 -55.33 -33.15 44.62
C ALA A 228 -53.86 -32.92 44.24
N GLU A 229 -52.91 -33.35 45.09
CA GLU A 229 -51.47 -33.28 44.79
C GLU A 229 -51.09 -34.22 43.62
N LEU A 230 -51.63 -35.44 43.57
CA LEU A 230 -51.47 -36.35 42.44
C LEU A 230 -52.05 -35.75 41.15
N ALA A 231 -53.27 -35.21 41.18
CA ALA A 231 -53.86 -34.55 40.02
C ALA A 231 -53.02 -33.35 39.52
N ALA A 232 -52.49 -32.55 40.46
CA ALA A 232 -51.59 -31.44 40.13
C ALA A 232 -50.26 -31.93 39.51
N ARG A 233 -49.71 -33.04 39.99
CA ARG A 233 -48.51 -33.69 39.42
C ARG A 233 -48.77 -34.31 38.06
N THR A 234 -49.92 -34.94 37.83
CA THR A 234 -50.32 -35.45 36.51
C THR A 234 -50.42 -34.30 35.49
N GLY A 235 -51.09 -33.20 35.84
CA GLY A 235 -51.15 -32.01 34.99
C GLY A 235 -49.80 -31.28 34.82
N GLU A 236 -48.83 -31.49 35.72
CA GLU A 236 -47.44 -31.04 35.56
C GLU A 236 -46.67 -31.96 34.59
N VAL A 237 -46.86 -33.28 34.67
CA VAL A 237 -46.28 -34.26 33.73
C VAL A 237 -46.80 -34.05 32.31
N GLU A 238 -48.11 -33.80 32.13
CA GLU A 238 -48.69 -33.47 30.82
C GLU A 238 -48.09 -32.18 30.24
N ARG A 239 -47.96 -31.11 31.04
CA ARG A 239 -47.28 -29.87 30.65
C ARG A 239 -45.82 -30.10 30.25
N LEU A 240 -45.09 -30.92 31.01
CA LEU A 240 -43.70 -31.28 30.69
C LEU A 240 -43.60 -32.13 29.41
N GLY A 241 -44.58 -33.00 29.15
CA GLY A 241 -44.72 -33.76 27.91
C GLY A 241 -44.88 -32.84 26.70
N SER A 242 -45.87 -31.94 26.72
CA SER A 242 -46.07 -30.97 25.64
C SER A 242 -44.86 -30.05 25.44
N ALA A 243 -44.14 -29.68 26.51
CA ALA A 243 -42.89 -28.92 26.41
C ALA A 243 -41.72 -29.73 25.84
N LEU A 244 -41.71 -31.05 26.01
CA LEU A 244 -40.74 -31.96 25.40
C LEU A 244 -41.03 -32.13 23.89
N ASP A 245 -42.29 -32.29 23.51
CA ASP A 245 -42.72 -32.40 22.11
C ASP A 245 -42.44 -31.12 21.32
N ALA A 246 -42.71 -29.95 21.91
CA ALA A 246 -42.33 -28.66 21.34
C ALA A 246 -40.81 -28.56 21.12
N ALA A 247 -40.00 -28.91 22.12
CA ALA A 247 -38.55 -28.92 22.00
C ALA A 247 -38.02 -29.95 20.97
N ALA A 248 -38.74 -31.06 20.76
CA ALA A 248 -38.42 -32.05 19.74
C ALA A 248 -38.71 -31.52 18.32
N ALA A 249 -39.82 -30.79 18.15
CA ALA A 249 -40.17 -30.13 16.90
C ALA A 249 -39.18 -29.01 16.55
N ASP A 250 -38.80 -28.17 17.53
CA ASP A 250 -37.76 -27.16 17.35
C ASP A 250 -36.43 -27.79 16.94
N ARG A 251 -35.99 -28.87 17.62
CA ARG A 251 -34.77 -29.60 17.26
C ARG A 251 -34.80 -30.12 15.81
N ALA A 252 -35.96 -30.58 15.33
CA ALA A 252 -36.11 -31.03 13.93
C ALA A 252 -35.97 -29.86 12.94
N ARG A 253 -36.62 -28.71 13.22
CA ARG A 253 -36.51 -27.48 12.43
C ARG A 253 -35.07 -26.99 12.34
N LEU A 254 -34.40 -26.92 13.49
CA LEU A 254 -33.01 -26.48 13.65
C LEU A 254 -32.01 -27.41 12.97
N THR A 255 -32.28 -28.73 12.92
CA THR A 255 -31.45 -29.68 12.17
C THR A 255 -31.50 -29.40 10.67
N ALA A 256 -32.68 -29.09 10.12
CA ALA A 256 -32.85 -28.72 8.72
C ALA A 256 -32.19 -27.36 8.40
N GLU A 257 -32.27 -26.38 9.31
CA GLU A 257 -31.56 -25.10 9.21
C GLU A 257 -30.03 -25.29 9.21
N LEU A 258 -29.49 -26.20 10.03
CA LEU A 258 -28.06 -26.52 10.08
C LEU A 258 -27.56 -27.26 8.83
N GLU A 259 -28.38 -28.13 8.23
CA GLU A 259 -28.10 -28.66 6.89
C GLU A 259 -28.11 -27.57 5.81
N GLY A 260 -29.02 -26.59 5.92
CA GLY A 260 -29.01 -25.38 5.10
C GLY A 260 -27.69 -24.61 5.24
N ALA A 261 -27.25 -24.38 6.48
CA ALA A 261 -25.99 -23.69 6.80
C ALA A 261 -24.78 -24.36 6.13
N ARG A 262 -24.71 -25.71 6.16
CA ARG A 262 -23.65 -26.48 5.50
C ARG A 262 -23.64 -26.29 3.99
N ARG A 263 -24.82 -26.40 3.34
CA ARG A 263 -24.95 -26.17 1.89
C ARG A 263 -24.53 -24.75 1.49
N VAL A 264 -24.78 -23.75 2.34
CA VAL A 264 -24.31 -22.37 2.13
C VAL A 264 -22.80 -22.23 2.34
N ALA A 265 -22.23 -22.85 3.38
CA ALA A 265 -20.78 -22.84 3.61
C ALA A 265 -20.01 -23.51 2.46
N ASP A 266 -20.54 -24.60 1.90
CA ASP A 266 -19.98 -25.29 0.73
C ASP A 266 -19.94 -24.38 -0.52
N GLN A 267 -20.83 -23.40 -0.65
CA GLN A 267 -20.85 -22.41 -1.75
C GLN A 267 -19.82 -21.28 -1.58
N VAL A 268 -19.42 -20.95 -0.35
CA VAL A 268 -18.41 -19.89 -0.08
C VAL A 268 -17.04 -20.25 -0.67
N THR A 269 -16.68 -21.54 -0.70
CA THR A 269 -15.40 -22.03 -1.21
C THR A 269 -15.22 -21.81 -2.72
N PRO A 270 -16.11 -22.30 -3.62
CA PRO A 270 -16.00 -22.04 -5.05
C PRO A 270 -16.15 -20.55 -5.40
N LEU A 271 -16.99 -19.78 -4.69
CA LEU A 271 -17.07 -18.32 -4.89
C LEU A 271 -15.74 -17.62 -4.55
N THR A 272 -15.05 -18.05 -3.49
CA THR A 272 -13.72 -17.51 -3.13
C THR A 272 -12.67 -17.85 -4.19
N ALA A 273 -12.73 -19.04 -4.80
CA ALA A 273 -11.85 -19.43 -5.90
C ALA A 273 -12.15 -18.65 -7.20
N ALA A 274 -13.43 -18.46 -7.53
CA ALA A 274 -13.87 -17.69 -8.69
C ALA A 274 -13.46 -16.21 -8.58
N LEU A 275 -13.61 -15.60 -7.40
CA LEU A 275 -13.15 -14.24 -7.12
C LEU A 275 -11.64 -14.11 -7.37
N ALA A 276 -10.84 -15.04 -6.85
CA ALA A 276 -9.38 -15.02 -7.02
C ALA A 276 -8.95 -15.17 -8.49
N GLU A 277 -9.66 -15.95 -9.31
CA GLU A 277 -9.35 -16.06 -10.74
C GLU A 277 -9.79 -14.82 -11.53
N ALA A 278 -10.93 -14.22 -11.18
CA ALA A 278 -11.37 -12.95 -11.76
C ALA A 278 -10.44 -11.77 -11.37
N GLU A 279 -9.89 -11.76 -10.15
CA GLU A 279 -8.85 -10.80 -9.73
C GLU A 279 -7.57 -10.96 -10.58
N ARG A 280 -7.13 -12.20 -10.86
CA ARG A 280 -6.00 -12.48 -11.78
C ARG A 280 -6.31 -12.11 -13.23
N ALA A 281 -7.54 -12.30 -13.69
CA ALA A 281 -7.97 -11.89 -15.03
C ALA A 281 -7.90 -10.36 -15.17
N ARG A 282 -8.44 -9.62 -14.19
CA ARG A 282 -8.34 -8.16 -14.12
C ARG A 282 -6.89 -7.69 -14.04
N ALA A 283 -6.03 -8.35 -13.26
CA ALA A 283 -4.61 -8.01 -13.17
C ALA A 283 -3.87 -8.16 -14.51
N ARG A 284 -4.05 -9.30 -15.20
CA ARG A 284 -3.50 -9.54 -16.55
C ARG A 284 -3.99 -8.49 -17.56
N LEU A 285 -5.26 -8.11 -17.48
CA LEU A 285 -5.84 -7.12 -18.39
C LEU A 285 -5.37 -5.70 -18.08
N ALA A 286 -5.14 -5.36 -16.80
CA ALA A 286 -4.53 -4.10 -16.40
C ALA A 286 -3.06 -3.99 -16.87
N GLU A 287 -2.28 -5.08 -16.77
CA GLU A 287 -0.92 -5.16 -17.31
C GLU A 287 -0.91 -4.97 -18.83
N ALA A 288 -1.82 -5.65 -19.55
CA ALA A 288 -1.99 -5.49 -21.00
C ALA A 288 -2.43 -4.08 -21.42
N LEU A 289 -3.24 -3.39 -20.60
CA LEU A 289 -3.61 -1.99 -20.80
C LEU A 289 -2.41 -1.05 -20.57
N GLY A 290 -1.58 -1.32 -19.57
CA GLY A 290 -0.34 -0.59 -19.29
C GLY A 290 0.68 -0.72 -20.42
N GLY A 291 0.93 -1.95 -20.89
CA GLY A 291 1.80 -2.20 -22.05
C GLY A 291 1.31 -1.48 -23.31
N ALA A 292 0.02 -1.63 -23.65
CA ALA A 292 -0.57 -0.94 -24.78
C ALA A 292 -0.55 0.60 -24.65
N ALA A 293 -0.56 1.15 -23.43
CA ALA A 293 -0.40 2.59 -23.21
C ALA A 293 1.04 3.06 -23.44
N ALA A 294 2.03 2.28 -23.04
CA ALA A 294 3.44 2.54 -23.33
C ALA A 294 3.72 2.48 -24.85
N GLU A 295 3.22 1.45 -25.53
CA GLU A 295 3.30 1.32 -26.99
C GLU A 295 2.67 2.53 -27.72
N ARG A 296 1.46 2.96 -27.33
CA ARG A 296 0.84 4.18 -27.90
C ARG A 296 1.65 5.45 -27.62
N SER A 297 2.29 5.57 -26.45
CA SER A 297 3.18 6.70 -26.14
C SER A 297 4.44 6.70 -27.01
N GLU A 298 4.99 5.52 -27.33
CA GLU A 298 6.11 5.39 -28.26
C GLU A 298 5.69 5.69 -29.71
N GLN A 299 4.55 5.17 -30.16
CA GLN A 299 3.97 5.49 -31.47
C GLN A 299 3.69 6.99 -31.63
N ALA A 300 3.12 7.64 -30.61
CA ALA A 300 2.88 9.09 -30.62
C ALA A 300 4.20 9.90 -30.70
N ARG A 301 5.25 9.48 -29.99
CA ARG A 301 6.60 10.07 -30.12
C ARG A 301 7.19 9.85 -31.51
N GLY A 302 6.97 8.68 -32.11
CA GLY A 302 7.35 8.38 -33.50
C GLY A 302 6.65 9.27 -34.51
N VAL A 303 5.32 9.47 -34.36
CA VAL A 303 4.53 10.39 -35.19
C VAL A 303 5.04 11.83 -35.06
N ALA A 304 5.28 12.31 -33.83
CA ALA A 304 5.83 13.66 -33.62
C ALA A 304 7.23 13.84 -34.24
N ALA A 305 8.09 12.83 -34.19
CA ALA A 305 9.40 12.85 -34.84
C ALA A 305 9.29 12.89 -36.38
N LEU A 306 8.34 12.15 -36.97
CA LEU A 306 8.06 12.19 -38.41
C LEU A 306 7.43 13.53 -38.83
N GLU A 307 6.59 14.15 -38.00
CA GLU A 307 6.03 15.48 -38.24
C GLU A 307 7.11 16.58 -38.22
N ALA A 308 8.08 16.48 -37.30
CA ALA A 308 9.26 17.35 -37.31
C ALA A 308 10.10 17.15 -38.58
N ALA A 309 10.39 15.89 -38.96
CA ALA A 309 11.10 15.56 -40.20
C ALA A 309 10.33 16.00 -41.46
N ARG A 310 8.99 16.02 -41.43
CA ARG A 310 8.16 16.55 -42.50
C ARG A 310 8.30 18.07 -42.60
N THR A 311 8.26 18.77 -41.47
CA THR A 311 8.47 20.23 -41.43
C THR A 311 9.84 20.61 -42.00
N GLU A 312 10.89 19.85 -41.67
CA GLU A 312 12.22 20.02 -42.25
C GLU A 312 12.23 19.75 -43.77
N ALA A 313 11.61 18.65 -44.23
CA ALA A 313 11.49 18.34 -45.66
C ALA A 313 10.69 19.40 -46.44
N GLN A 314 9.66 19.99 -45.83
CA GLN A 314 8.91 21.10 -46.41
C GLN A 314 9.80 22.35 -46.56
N GLN A 315 10.54 22.72 -45.51
CA GLN A 315 11.51 23.83 -45.57
C GLN A 315 12.58 23.59 -46.64
N GLN A 316 13.09 22.36 -46.78
CA GLN A 316 14.00 21.97 -47.86
C GLN A 316 13.35 22.11 -49.25
N SER A 317 12.07 21.73 -49.41
CA SER A 317 11.33 21.90 -50.67
C SER A 317 11.08 23.38 -51.01
N GLU A 318 10.80 24.22 -50.02
CA GLU A 318 10.64 25.67 -50.18
C GLU A 318 11.97 26.35 -50.54
N GLY A 319 13.06 25.99 -49.84
CA GLY A 319 14.43 26.44 -50.17
C GLY A 319 14.84 26.05 -51.58
N ALA A 320 14.69 24.79 -51.97
CA ALA A 320 15.01 24.32 -53.32
C ALA A 320 14.16 25.02 -54.40
N ARG A 321 12.90 25.37 -54.11
CA ARG A 321 12.05 26.15 -55.04
C ARG A 321 12.55 27.59 -55.18
N ALA A 322 13.01 28.21 -54.09
CA ALA A 322 13.61 29.54 -54.13
C ALA A 322 14.93 29.54 -54.92
N GLU A 323 15.79 28.54 -54.71
CA GLU A 323 17.00 28.34 -55.52
C GLU A 323 16.69 28.14 -57.00
N LEU A 324 15.70 27.30 -57.34
CA LEU A 324 15.27 27.10 -58.73
C LEU A 324 14.68 28.39 -59.34
N ALA A 325 13.99 29.22 -58.56
CA ALA A 325 13.49 30.52 -59.03
C ALA A 325 14.65 31.49 -59.30
N ALA A 326 15.64 31.57 -58.40
CA ALA A 326 16.84 32.39 -58.58
C ALA A 326 17.68 31.92 -59.79
N ALA A 327 17.90 30.61 -59.93
CA ALA A 327 18.61 30.03 -61.08
C ALA A 327 17.88 30.31 -62.40
N ARG A 328 16.54 30.27 -62.42
CA ARG A 328 15.74 30.67 -63.60
C ARG A 328 15.89 32.15 -63.92
N GLN A 329 15.94 33.02 -62.93
CA GLN A 329 16.17 34.44 -63.14
C GLN A 329 17.56 34.70 -63.73
N VAL A 330 18.63 34.14 -63.11
CA VAL A 330 20.01 34.26 -63.61
C VAL A 330 20.13 33.72 -65.03
N ALA A 331 19.55 32.56 -65.33
CA ALA A 331 19.55 32.01 -66.68
C ALA A 331 18.77 32.85 -67.69
N ALA A 332 17.67 33.50 -67.28
CA ALA A 332 16.90 34.40 -68.15
C ALA A 332 17.65 35.72 -68.43
N GLU A 333 18.29 36.30 -67.41
CA GLU A 333 19.14 37.48 -67.53
C GLU A 333 20.36 37.21 -68.41
N ALA A 334 21.04 36.07 -68.19
CA ALA A 334 22.15 35.62 -69.02
C ALA A 334 21.72 35.32 -70.47
N ALA A 335 20.57 34.67 -70.68
CA ALA A 335 20.04 34.41 -72.02
C ALA A 335 19.67 35.71 -72.76
N ALA A 336 19.12 36.70 -72.07
CA ALA A 336 18.82 38.01 -72.65
C ALA A 336 20.10 38.77 -73.02
N ALA A 337 21.11 38.77 -72.14
CA ALA A 337 22.42 39.39 -72.40
C ALA A 337 23.16 38.70 -73.56
N ALA A 338 23.15 37.36 -73.60
CA ALA A 338 23.73 36.56 -74.67
C ALA A 338 23.01 36.80 -76.00
N ALA A 339 21.67 36.87 -76.02
CA ALA A 339 20.90 37.18 -77.22
C ALA A 339 21.18 38.59 -77.77
N ALA A 340 21.34 39.58 -76.88
CA ALA A 340 21.72 40.94 -77.28
C ALA A 340 23.14 40.98 -77.87
N SER A 341 24.11 40.34 -77.20
CA SER A 341 25.50 40.27 -77.67
C SER A 341 25.61 39.55 -79.01
N LEU A 342 24.94 38.40 -79.14
CA LEU A 342 24.90 37.58 -80.36
C LEU A 342 24.23 38.31 -81.54
N ALA A 343 23.22 39.14 -81.28
CA ALA A 343 22.62 39.99 -82.32
C ALA A 343 23.57 41.10 -82.81
N GLU A 344 24.37 41.68 -81.92
CA GLU A 344 25.36 42.69 -82.31
C GLU A 344 26.60 42.06 -82.98
N GLN A 345 27.12 40.95 -82.45
CA GLN A 345 28.21 40.18 -83.07
C GLN A 345 27.84 39.72 -84.48
N ARG A 346 26.61 39.23 -84.72
CA ARG A 346 26.13 38.89 -86.07
C ARG A 346 26.12 40.10 -87.01
N ARG A 347 25.60 41.26 -86.57
CA ARG A 347 25.64 42.49 -87.37
C ARG A 347 27.08 42.95 -87.66
N GLN A 348 28.02 42.66 -86.77
CA GLN A 348 29.43 42.97 -86.98
C GLN A 348 30.08 42.02 -87.99
N VAL A 349 29.80 40.71 -87.90
CA VAL A 349 30.22 39.72 -88.90
C VAL A 349 29.63 40.06 -90.28
N GLU A 350 28.32 40.28 -90.40
CA GLU A 350 27.65 40.68 -91.66
C GLU A 350 28.29 41.94 -92.29
N ARG A 351 28.69 42.93 -91.46
CA ARG A 351 29.40 44.13 -91.93
C ARG A 351 30.85 43.84 -92.36
N LEU A 352 31.55 42.95 -91.65
CA LEU A 352 32.93 42.58 -91.98
C LEU A 352 32.99 41.69 -93.23
N GLU A 353 32.06 40.76 -93.40
CA GLU A 353 31.88 39.94 -94.60
C GLU A 353 31.56 40.82 -95.82
N ALA A 354 30.64 41.78 -95.70
CA ALA A 354 30.35 42.73 -96.76
C ALA A 354 31.59 43.57 -97.14
N ARG A 355 32.33 44.08 -96.16
CA ARG A 355 33.58 44.84 -96.37
C ARG A 355 34.69 43.98 -97.00
N LEU A 356 34.80 42.72 -96.60
CA LEU A 356 35.73 41.75 -97.18
C LEU A 356 35.37 41.50 -98.65
N ALA A 357 34.10 41.20 -98.96
CA ALA A 357 33.64 40.98 -100.32
C ALA A 357 33.82 42.22 -101.22
N ASP A 358 33.53 43.42 -100.72
CA ASP A 358 33.80 44.68 -101.43
C ASP A 358 35.29 44.90 -101.68
N GLY A 359 36.14 44.57 -100.70
CA GLY A 359 37.60 44.65 -100.76
C GLY A 359 38.20 43.67 -101.76
N GLU A 360 37.81 42.39 -101.69
CA GLU A 360 38.19 41.33 -102.63
C GLU A 360 37.74 41.69 -104.06
N ALA A 361 36.51 42.17 -104.24
CA ALA A 361 36.02 42.61 -105.54
C ALA A 361 36.78 43.85 -106.05
N ALA A 362 37.21 44.76 -105.16
CA ALA A 362 38.04 45.91 -105.53
C ALA A 362 39.48 45.48 -105.92
N ALA A 363 40.07 44.53 -105.19
CA ALA A 363 41.36 43.94 -105.51
C ALA A 363 41.30 43.20 -106.86
N ALA A 364 40.29 42.36 -107.08
CA ALA A 364 40.08 41.65 -108.34
C ALA A 364 39.92 42.61 -109.55
N ARG A 365 39.13 43.68 -109.40
CA ARG A 365 39.02 44.75 -110.42
C ARG A 365 40.37 45.42 -110.71
N ARG A 366 41.19 45.65 -109.69
CA ARG A 366 42.53 46.25 -109.85
C ARG A 366 43.54 45.30 -110.48
N VAL A 367 43.50 44.01 -110.15
CA VAL A 367 44.33 42.98 -110.77
C VAL A 367 44.00 42.82 -112.25
N GLU A 368 42.72 42.80 -112.63
CA GLU A 368 42.37 42.72 -114.06
C GLU A 368 42.70 44.02 -114.80
N ALA A 369 42.48 45.19 -114.19
CA ALA A 369 42.94 46.46 -114.77
C ALA A 369 44.48 46.54 -114.92
N ALA A 370 45.24 45.95 -114.00
CA ALA A 370 46.70 45.82 -114.12
C ALA A 370 47.10 44.88 -115.26
N ARG A 371 46.42 43.73 -115.40
CA ARG A 371 46.61 42.79 -116.52
C ARG A 371 46.22 43.41 -117.87
N GLU A 372 45.16 44.20 -117.94
CA GLU A 372 44.77 44.95 -119.15
C GLU A 372 45.84 45.97 -119.55
N ARG A 373 46.38 46.73 -118.58
CA ARG A 373 47.51 47.63 -118.81
C ARG A 373 48.75 46.86 -119.26
N GLU A 374 49.08 45.73 -118.63
CA GLU A 374 50.23 44.92 -119.03
C GLU A 374 50.06 44.32 -120.43
N ARG A 375 48.86 43.83 -120.80
CA ARG A 375 48.54 43.43 -122.18
C ARG A 375 48.67 44.61 -123.15
N ALA A 376 48.25 45.81 -122.77
CA ALA A 376 48.42 47.02 -123.57
C ALA A 376 49.91 47.41 -123.73
N HIS A 377 50.73 47.24 -122.67
CA HIS A 377 52.18 47.43 -122.75
C HIS A 377 52.88 46.36 -123.59
N GLN A 378 52.43 45.11 -123.55
CA GLN A 378 52.95 44.05 -124.42
C GLN A 378 52.70 44.40 -125.89
N ARG A 379 51.49 44.86 -126.23
CA ARG A 379 51.16 45.38 -127.58
C ARG A 379 52.00 46.59 -127.95
N ALA A 380 52.06 47.61 -127.10
CA ALA A 380 52.87 48.81 -127.35
C ALA A 380 54.36 48.48 -127.49
N ALA A 381 54.88 47.49 -126.75
CA ALA A 381 56.25 47.00 -126.88
C ALA A 381 56.47 46.15 -128.15
N GLU A 382 55.45 45.44 -128.64
CA GLU A 382 55.48 44.76 -129.95
C GLU A 382 55.46 45.77 -131.10
N GLU A 383 54.63 46.81 -131.01
CA GLU A 383 54.62 47.96 -131.93
C GLU A 383 55.96 48.73 -131.88
N LEU A 384 56.55 48.91 -130.69
CA LEU A 384 57.89 49.50 -130.53
C LEU A 384 58.98 48.61 -131.16
N ARG A 385 58.89 47.29 -131.02
CA ARG A 385 59.81 46.35 -131.70
C ARG A 385 59.61 46.36 -133.21
N ALA A 386 58.37 46.47 -133.70
CA ALA A 386 58.06 46.54 -135.12
C ALA A 386 58.54 47.87 -135.74
N THR A 387 58.36 48.99 -135.05
CA THR A 387 58.90 50.30 -135.47
C THR A 387 60.42 50.34 -135.40
N LEU A 388 61.07 49.80 -134.36
CA LEU A 388 62.53 49.64 -134.32
C LEU A 388 63.05 48.70 -135.41
N ALA A 389 62.31 47.64 -135.77
CA ALA A 389 62.68 46.76 -136.88
C ALA A 389 62.48 47.46 -138.24
N HIS A 390 61.45 48.30 -138.39
CA HIS A 390 61.26 49.14 -139.57
C HIS A 390 62.32 50.23 -139.67
N GLU A 391 62.68 50.87 -138.56
CA GLU A 391 63.77 51.86 -138.47
C GLU A 391 65.14 51.22 -138.79
N ARG A 392 65.39 49.97 -138.34
CA ARG A 392 66.56 49.19 -138.76
C ARG A 392 66.54 48.89 -140.25
N ARG A 393 65.41 48.46 -140.82
CA ARG A 393 65.29 48.28 -142.28
C ARG A 393 65.51 49.58 -143.05
N LEU A 394 64.95 50.69 -142.59
CA LEU A 394 65.18 52.02 -143.17
C LEU A 394 66.63 52.46 -143.02
N ARG A 395 67.33 52.08 -141.95
CA ARG A 395 68.79 52.28 -141.82
C ARG A 395 69.58 51.37 -142.76
N GLU A 396 69.22 50.10 -142.90
CA GLU A 396 69.86 49.16 -143.83
C GLU A 396 69.62 49.57 -145.30
N GLU A 397 68.41 50.06 -145.63
CA GLU A 397 68.05 50.67 -146.91
C GLU A 397 68.79 51.99 -147.13
N ARG A 398 68.94 52.83 -146.10
CA ARG A 398 69.77 54.04 -146.14
C ARG A 398 71.24 53.69 -146.37
N GLU A 399 71.80 52.71 -145.66
CA GLU A 399 73.17 52.23 -145.85
C GLU A 399 73.35 51.57 -147.23
N ALA A 400 72.30 51.03 -147.83
CA ALA A 400 72.30 50.54 -149.21
C ALA A 400 72.21 51.70 -150.24
N ALA A 401 71.44 52.75 -149.95
CA ALA A 401 71.30 53.95 -150.79
C ALA A 401 72.54 54.86 -150.72
N GLU A 402 73.19 54.99 -149.56
CA GLU A 402 74.48 55.67 -149.37
C GLU A 402 75.61 55.00 -150.19
N ARG A 403 75.42 53.74 -150.62
CA ARG A 403 76.31 53.03 -151.56
C ARG A 403 75.99 53.30 -153.05
N SER A 404 74.93 54.05 -153.39
CA SER A 404 74.54 54.33 -154.78
C SER A 404 74.26 55.82 -155.08
N ALA A 405 75.33 56.54 -155.41
CA ALA A 405 75.36 57.76 -156.21
C ALA A 405 74.77 59.07 -155.60
N SER A 406 75.01 60.17 -156.34
CA SER A 406 75.01 61.56 -155.85
C SER A 406 73.66 62.30 -155.95
N ASP A 407 73.57 63.39 -155.17
CA ASP A 407 72.56 64.44 -155.14
C ASP A 407 71.21 64.12 -154.46
N GLY A 408 71.15 64.41 -153.15
CA GLY A 408 69.94 64.23 -152.33
C GLY A 408 69.95 64.95 -150.97
N ARG A 409 70.52 66.17 -150.86
CA ARG A 409 70.63 66.89 -149.56
C ARG A 409 69.26 67.11 -148.88
N ALA A 410 68.22 67.34 -149.67
CA ALA A 410 66.82 67.47 -149.21
C ALA A 410 66.14 66.12 -148.87
N GLU A 411 66.75 64.97 -149.16
CA GLU A 411 66.32 63.66 -148.66
C GLU A 411 67.02 63.30 -147.36
N LEU A 412 68.30 63.65 -147.23
CA LEU A 412 69.03 63.56 -145.96
C LEU A 412 68.40 64.43 -144.86
N GLU A 413 67.94 65.64 -145.15
CA GLU A 413 67.25 66.48 -144.17
C GLU A 413 65.87 65.93 -143.79
N ARG A 414 65.10 65.40 -144.75
CA ARG A 414 63.82 64.70 -144.46
C ARG A 414 64.03 63.43 -143.63
N ALA A 415 65.10 62.66 -143.92
CA ALA A 415 65.43 61.45 -143.18
C ALA A 415 65.94 61.74 -141.75
N HIS A 416 66.71 62.81 -141.54
CA HIS A 416 67.09 63.25 -140.18
C HIS A 416 65.88 63.79 -139.41
N ALA A 417 65.01 64.58 -140.04
CA ALA A 417 63.77 65.05 -139.39
C ALA A 417 62.88 63.87 -138.95
N ALA A 418 62.73 62.85 -139.79
CA ALA A 418 62.00 61.62 -139.47
C ALA A 418 62.70 60.79 -138.37
N ALA A 419 64.03 60.74 -138.35
CA ALA A 419 64.80 60.08 -137.28
C ALA A 419 64.69 60.82 -135.94
N ASP A 420 64.69 62.15 -135.93
CA ASP A 420 64.49 62.97 -134.73
C ASP A 420 63.03 62.88 -134.24
N GLU A 421 62.06 62.73 -135.14
CA GLU A 421 60.66 62.44 -134.80
C GLU A 421 60.51 61.03 -134.20
N ALA A 422 61.14 60.01 -134.78
CA ALA A 422 61.20 58.66 -134.21
C ALA A 422 61.91 58.62 -132.85
N ALA A 423 63.03 59.34 -132.68
CA ALA A 423 63.74 59.44 -131.40
C ALA A 423 62.88 60.11 -130.32
N ARG A 424 62.09 61.14 -130.67
CA ARG A 424 61.10 61.76 -129.77
C ARG A 424 59.97 60.80 -129.42
N ALA A 425 59.47 60.02 -130.38
CA ALA A 425 58.48 58.97 -130.11
C ALA A 425 59.02 57.86 -129.19
N HIS A 426 60.30 57.46 -129.35
CA HIS A 426 60.96 56.51 -128.44
C HIS A 426 61.17 57.08 -127.04
N ALA A 427 61.52 58.36 -126.91
CA ALA A 427 61.64 59.02 -125.61
C ALA A 427 60.27 59.11 -124.90
N ALA A 428 59.19 59.41 -125.62
CA ALA A 428 57.83 59.39 -125.11
C ALA A 428 57.43 57.98 -124.65
N ALA A 429 57.63 56.96 -125.48
CA ALA A 429 57.30 55.57 -125.14
C ALA A 429 58.08 55.05 -123.91
N ASN A 430 59.35 55.45 -123.73
CA ASN A 430 60.11 55.11 -122.54
C ASN A 430 59.60 55.85 -121.29
N ALA A 431 59.18 57.12 -121.42
CA ALA A 431 58.55 57.86 -120.34
C ALA A 431 57.20 57.23 -119.93
N ASP A 432 56.40 56.77 -120.90
CA ASP A 432 55.15 56.05 -120.65
C ASP A 432 55.41 54.72 -119.93
N VAL A 433 56.41 53.94 -120.34
CA VAL A 433 56.81 52.68 -119.67
C VAL A 433 57.25 52.92 -118.22
N GLU A 434 57.97 54.00 -117.94
CA GLU A 434 58.40 54.30 -116.56
C GLU A 434 57.23 54.83 -115.72
N ALA A 435 56.36 55.67 -116.29
CA ALA A 435 55.14 56.12 -115.64
C ALA A 435 54.22 54.94 -115.27
N THR A 436 54.14 53.90 -116.11
CA THR A 436 53.30 52.73 -115.81
C THR A 436 53.97 51.71 -114.90
N ARG A 437 55.31 51.62 -114.83
CA ARG A 437 55.99 50.93 -113.72
C ARG A 437 55.68 51.56 -112.37
N ILE A 438 55.73 52.88 -112.29
CA ILE A 438 55.36 53.63 -111.08
C ILE A 438 53.89 53.38 -110.72
N ALA A 439 52.99 53.44 -111.70
CA ALA A 439 51.57 53.13 -111.49
C ALA A 439 51.31 51.66 -111.09
N LEU A 440 52.09 50.70 -111.63
CA LEU A 440 51.99 49.29 -111.27
C LEU A 440 52.43 49.06 -109.83
N ALA A 441 53.59 49.61 -109.43
CA ALA A 441 54.08 49.55 -108.06
C ALA A 441 53.08 50.18 -107.06
N GLN A 442 52.46 51.31 -107.44
CA GLN A 442 51.35 51.89 -106.67
C GLN A 442 50.15 50.93 -106.59
N THR A 443 49.74 50.28 -107.67
CA THR A 443 48.64 49.30 -107.59
C THR A 443 48.98 48.08 -106.73
N THR A 444 50.22 47.57 -106.78
CA THR A 444 50.68 46.47 -105.91
C THR A 444 50.59 46.88 -104.45
N HIS A 445 51.11 48.06 -104.08
CA HIS A 445 51.08 48.53 -102.69
C HIS A 445 49.66 48.66 -102.11
N VAL A 446 48.68 49.09 -102.92
CA VAL A 446 47.27 49.14 -102.45
C VAL A 446 46.54 47.80 -102.61
N ILE A 447 47.10 46.79 -103.30
CA ILE A 447 46.62 45.41 -103.21
C ILE A 447 47.11 44.80 -101.89
N GLU A 448 48.40 44.91 -101.58
CA GLU A 448 49.00 44.47 -100.30
C GLU A 448 48.24 45.08 -99.10
N ALA A 449 47.93 46.37 -99.13
CA ALA A 449 47.16 47.03 -98.08
C ALA A 449 45.72 46.49 -97.93
N LEU A 450 45.08 46.06 -99.03
CA LEU A 450 43.75 45.44 -99.00
C LEU A 450 43.81 43.98 -98.51
N GLU A 451 44.88 43.25 -98.84
CA GLU A 451 45.14 41.89 -98.34
C GLU A 451 45.42 41.90 -96.82
N ASP A 452 46.20 42.88 -96.34
CA ASP A 452 46.43 43.14 -94.93
C ASP A 452 45.12 43.47 -94.17
N GLU A 453 44.23 44.24 -94.79
CA GLU A 453 42.92 44.59 -94.22
C GLU A 453 41.96 43.39 -94.22
N ALA A 454 41.98 42.57 -95.27
CA ALA A 454 41.23 41.32 -95.37
C ALA A 454 41.67 40.30 -94.32
N ALA A 455 42.98 40.11 -94.12
CA ALA A 455 43.52 39.20 -93.09
C ALA A 455 43.13 39.64 -91.66
N ARG A 456 43.07 40.96 -91.40
CA ARG A 456 42.57 41.51 -90.12
C ARG A 456 41.07 41.26 -89.97
N ALA A 457 40.27 41.45 -91.02
CA ALA A 457 38.83 41.19 -90.99
C ALA A 457 38.51 39.70 -90.74
N GLN A 458 39.23 38.79 -91.39
CA GLN A 458 39.11 37.33 -91.17
C GLN A 458 39.52 36.93 -89.76
N SER A 459 40.62 37.49 -89.23
CA SER A 459 41.06 37.25 -87.85
C SER A 459 40.01 37.70 -86.82
N GLU A 460 39.32 38.81 -87.09
CA GLU A 460 38.25 39.34 -86.24
C GLU A 460 36.97 38.49 -86.32
N ILE A 461 36.60 38.00 -87.52
CA ILE A 461 35.49 37.05 -87.68
C ILE A 461 35.75 35.78 -86.86
N LEU A 462 36.94 35.18 -86.98
CA LEU A 462 37.32 33.99 -86.20
C LEU A 462 37.29 34.24 -84.67
N ARG A 463 37.64 35.46 -84.22
CA ARG A 463 37.50 35.84 -82.80
C ARG A 463 36.04 35.86 -82.36
N LEU A 464 35.17 36.48 -83.14
CA LEU A 464 33.73 36.57 -82.86
C LEU A 464 33.06 35.18 -82.88
N GLU A 465 33.46 34.27 -83.78
CA GLU A 465 33.00 32.87 -83.82
C GLU A 465 33.45 32.06 -82.59
N ALA A 466 34.66 32.30 -82.08
CA ALA A 466 35.13 31.70 -80.84
C ALA A 466 34.34 32.21 -79.61
N GLU A 467 34.00 33.49 -79.55
CA GLU A 467 33.14 34.07 -78.51
C GLU A 467 31.72 33.49 -78.55
N LEU A 468 31.14 33.35 -79.75
CA LEU A 468 29.87 32.66 -80.00
C LEU A 468 29.87 31.23 -79.45
N THR A 469 30.97 30.50 -79.65
CA THR A 469 31.15 29.13 -79.15
C THR A 469 31.27 29.10 -77.61
N GLY A 470 31.95 30.09 -77.02
CA GLY A 470 32.02 30.27 -75.57
C GLY A 470 30.64 30.49 -74.94
N ALA A 471 29.85 31.42 -75.50
CA ALA A 471 28.50 31.72 -75.04
C ALA A 471 27.53 30.51 -75.15
N ALA A 472 27.70 29.67 -76.18
CA ALA A 472 26.95 28.42 -76.29
C ALA A 472 27.30 27.44 -75.15
N GLY A 473 28.59 27.33 -74.80
CA GLY A 473 29.04 26.52 -73.66
C GLY A 473 28.54 27.03 -72.30
N GLU A 474 28.46 28.35 -72.11
CA GLU A 474 27.85 28.95 -70.92
C GLU A 474 26.34 28.67 -70.83
N ARG A 475 25.62 28.71 -71.96
CA ARG A 475 24.20 28.34 -71.99
C ARG A 475 23.96 26.90 -71.55
N THR A 476 24.76 25.94 -72.03
CA THR A 476 24.66 24.53 -71.61
C THR A 476 24.90 24.38 -70.10
N ARG A 477 25.92 25.04 -69.53
CA ARG A 477 26.16 25.03 -68.07
C ARG A 477 24.96 25.57 -67.28
N LEU A 478 24.32 26.63 -67.77
CA LEU A 478 23.11 27.18 -67.13
C LEU A 478 21.90 26.22 -67.27
N GLU A 479 21.75 25.55 -68.41
CA GLU A 479 20.74 24.50 -68.62
C GLU A 479 20.94 23.31 -67.66
N ASP A 480 22.19 22.88 -67.45
CA ASP A 480 22.55 21.82 -66.49
C ASP A 480 22.24 22.22 -65.04
N THR A 481 22.67 23.41 -64.58
CA THR A 481 22.35 23.89 -63.22
C THR A 481 20.84 24.03 -62.98
N LEU A 482 20.07 24.40 -64.01
CA LEU A 482 18.60 24.41 -63.97
C LEU A 482 18.00 23.01 -63.88
N ALA A 483 18.61 21.99 -64.51
CA ALA A 483 18.18 20.61 -64.40
C ALA A 483 18.46 20.06 -62.99
N GLU A 484 19.64 20.30 -62.43
CA GLU A 484 20.00 19.94 -61.05
C GLU A 484 19.08 20.60 -60.01
N ALA A 485 18.77 21.89 -60.18
CA ALA A 485 17.86 22.60 -59.28
C ALA A 485 16.41 22.06 -59.36
N ARG A 486 15.95 21.60 -60.54
CA ARG A 486 14.65 20.91 -60.68
C ARG A 486 14.65 19.56 -59.97
N ALA A 487 15.68 18.74 -60.20
CA ALA A 487 15.82 17.44 -59.56
C ALA A 487 15.77 17.53 -58.02
N ARG A 488 16.48 18.50 -57.44
CA ARG A 488 16.45 18.77 -55.99
C ARG A 488 15.07 19.18 -55.46
N VAL A 489 14.30 19.95 -56.22
CA VAL A 489 12.90 20.29 -55.86
C VAL A 489 12.00 19.06 -55.86
N ASP A 490 12.14 18.19 -56.86
CA ASP A 490 11.28 17.01 -57.00
C ASP A 490 11.64 15.92 -55.98
N GLU A 491 12.92 15.69 -55.68
CA GLU A 491 13.36 14.83 -54.57
C GLU A 491 12.78 15.29 -53.21
N ALA A 492 12.84 16.59 -52.92
CA ALA A 492 12.28 17.15 -51.69
C ALA A 492 10.75 16.97 -51.61
N ARG A 493 10.03 17.09 -52.74
CA ARG A 493 8.58 16.82 -52.82
C ARG A 493 8.25 15.34 -52.59
N GLU A 494 9.01 14.43 -53.18
CA GLU A 494 8.82 12.99 -52.97
C GLU A 494 9.07 12.59 -51.50
N ARG A 495 10.04 13.24 -50.84
CA ARG A 495 10.31 13.05 -49.41
C ARG A 495 9.15 13.52 -48.53
N ASP A 496 8.63 14.73 -48.74
CA ASP A 496 7.44 15.24 -48.03
C ASP A 496 6.23 14.31 -48.21
N GLY A 497 5.90 13.95 -49.47
CA GLY A 497 4.79 13.06 -49.77
C GLY A 497 4.97 11.63 -49.23
N ARG A 498 6.21 11.15 -49.04
CA ARG A 498 6.50 9.88 -48.34
C ARG A 498 6.17 9.99 -46.85
N LEU A 499 6.69 11.02 -46.19
CA LEU A 499 6.47 11.27 -44.76
C LEU A 499 4.99 11.50 -44.45
N GLU A 500 4.26 12.25 -45.28
CA GLU A 500 2.81 12.43 -45.14
C GLU A 500 2.04 11.11 -45.13
N ARG A 501 2.33 10.20 -46.06
CA ARG A 501 1.67 8.88 -46.15
C ARG A 501 1.98 8.01 -44.94
N GLU A 502 3.19 8.11 -44.40
CA GLU A 502 3.63 7.37 -43.21
C GLU A 502 2.99 7.91 -41.92
N ILE A 503 2.97 9.23 -41.72
CA ILE A 503 2.25 9.90 -40.63
C ILE A 503 0.76 9.54 -40.68
N ALA A 504 0.13 9.64 -41.85
CA ALA A 504 -1.29 9.31 -42.02
C ALA A 504 -1.59 7.82 -41.75
N ARG A 505 -0.63 6.91 -42.04
CA ARG A 505 -0.74 5.50 -41.69
C ARG A 505 -0.64 5.29 -40.18
N LEU A 506 0.41 5.82 -39.54
CA LEU A 506 0.65 5.64 -38.11
C LEU A 506 -0.45 6.27 -37.26
N ARG A 507 -1.02 7.41 -37.67
CA ARG A 507 -2.21 8.00 -37.01
C ARG A 507 -3.41 7.04 -37.04
N ARG A 508 -3.69 6.36 -38.16
CA ARG A 508 -4.75 5.34 -38.23
C ARG A 508 -4.46 4.13 -37.35
N GLU A 509 -3.21 3.69 -37.27
CA GLU A 509 -2.79 2.59 -36.36
C GLU A 509 -2.93 3.02 -34.88
N LEU A 510 -2.62 4.28 -34.55
CA LEU A 510 -2.83 4.87 -33.22
C LEU A 510 -4.33 4.96 -32.86
N ASP A 511 -5.19 5.39 -33.79
CA ASP A 511 -6.64 5.46 -33.59
C ASP A 511 -7.26 4.07 -33.38
N GLN A 512 -6.79 3.07 -34.13
CA GLN A 512 -7.21 1.67 -33.99
C GLN A 512 -6.77 1.09 -32.64
N THR A 513 -5.51 1.26 -32.24
CA THR A 513 -5.02 0.79 -30.92
C THR A 513 -5.66 1.54 -29.76
N ALA A 514 -6.04 2.81 -29.94
CA ALA A 514 -6.83 3.56 -28.97
C ALA A 514 -8.28 3.06 -28.87
N ALA A 515 -8.90 2.64 -29.98
CA ALA A 515 -10.23 2.01 -29.98
C ALA A 515 -10.23 0.67 -29.22
N VAL A 516 -9.31 -0.24 -29.56
CA VAL A 516 -9.13 -1.51 -28.83
C VAL A 516 -8.77 -1.26 -27.36
N GLY A 517 -8.01 -0.20 -27.07
CA GLY A 517 -7.75 0.23 -25.70
C GLY A 517 -9.01 0.61 -24.93
N ARG A 518 -9.94 1.35 -25.53
CA ARG A 518 -11.24 1.71 -24.91
C ARG A 518 -12.11 0.48 -24.64
N GLU A 519 -12.17 -0.46 -25.58
CA GLU A 519 -12.90 -1.72 -25.42
C GLU A 519 -12.37 -2.53 -24.23
N ARG A 520 -11.05 -2.70 -24.13
CA ARG A 520 -10.42 -3.38 -22.99
C ARG A 520 -10.63 -2.64 -21.66
N VAL A 521 -10.66 -1.30 -21.65
CA VAL A 521 -11.01 -0.54 -20.44
C VAL A 521 -12.46 -0.80 -20.01
N ALA A 522 -13.40 -0.88 -20.96
CA ALA A 522 -14.79 -1.24 -20.67
C ALA A 522 -14.92 -2.69 -20.15
N GLU A 523 -14.17 -3.64 -20.73
CA GLU A 523 -14.07 -5.02 -20.24
C GLU A 523 -13.51 -5.06 -18.80
N SER A 524 -12.45 -4.31 -18.51
CA SER A 524 -11.87 -4.17 -17.17
C SER A 524 -12.89 -3.66 -16.15
N ALA A 525 -13.69 -2.66 -16.53
CA ALA A 525 -14.76 -2.11 -15.70
C ALA A 525 -15.89 -3.13 -15.47
N GLY A 526 -16.27 -3.89 -16.50
CA GLY A 526 -17.24 -4.98 -16.40
C GLY A 526 -16.79 -6.10 -15.44
N LEU A 527 -15.53 -6.55 -15.57
CA LEU A 527 -14.91 -7.49 -14.63
C LEU A 527 -14.82 -6.91 -13.20
N GLY A 528 -14.59 -5.60 -13.08
CA GLY A 528 -14.63 -4.89 -11.80
C GLY A 528 -15.99 -4.98 -11.10
N ALA A 529 -17.09 -4.71 -11.83
CA ALA A 529 -18.44 -4.83 -11.32
C ALA A 529 -18.82 -6.28 -10.97
N GLN A 530 -18.37 -7.27 -11.76
CA GLN A 530 -18.55 -8.69 -11.44
C GLN A 530 -17.81 -9.10 -10.16
N LEU A 531 -16.58 -8.62 -9.95
CA LEU A 531 -15.82 -8.85 -8.72
C LEU A 531 -16.52 -8.24 -7.49
N GLU A 532 -17.06 -7.03 -7.60
CA GLU A 532 -17.83 -6.39 -6.52
C GLU A 532 -19.09 -7.19 -6.19
N SER A 533 -19.80 -7.71 -7.20
CA SER A 533 -20.96 -8.59 -7.00
C SER A 533 -20.60 -9.92 -6.32
N LEU A 534 -19.55 -10.61 -6.79
CA LEU A 534 -19.08 -11.88 -6.21
C LEU A 534 -18.56 -11.72 -4.78
N ALA A 535 -17.88 -10.61 -4.49
CA ALA A 535 -17.43 -10.28 -3.14
C ALA A 535 -18.62 -10.03 -2.20
N ALA A 536 -19.61 -9.25 -2.64
CA ALA A 536 -20.82 -8.98 -1.87
C ALA A 536 -21.65 -10.26 -1.62
N GLU A 537 -21.77 -11.15 -2.61
CA GLU A 537 -22.43 -12.45 -2.45
C GLU A 537 -21.69 -13.32 -1.42
N ARG A 538 -20.38 -13.52 -1.60
CA ARG A 538 -19.53 -14.26 -0.67
C ARG A 538 -19.63 -13.74 0.77
N ASP A 539 -19.65 -12.42 0.96
CA ASP A 539 -19.67 -11.82 2.29
C ASP A 539 -21.06 -11.93 2.95
N ARG A 540 -22.16 -11.83 2.18
CA ARG A 540 -23.52 -12.20 2.66
C ARG A 540 -23.58 -13.66 3.11
N LEU A 541 -23.06 -14.59 2.29
CA LEU A 541 -23.08 -16.01 2.67
C LEU A 541 -22.25 -16.26 3.95
N ARG A 542 -21.08 -15.61 4.10
CA ARG A 542 -20.29 -15.68 5.34
C ARG A 542 -21.02 -15.14 6.56
N GLU A 543 -21.74 -14.03 6.42
CA GLU A 543 -22.57 -13.47 7.51
C GLU A 543 -23.68 -14.46 7.90
N THR A 544 -24.36 -15.09 6.94
CA THR A 544 -25.37 -16.11 7.24
C THR A 544 -24.77 -17.35 7.92
N VAL A 545 -23.59 -17.81 7.50
CA VAL A 545 -22.89 -18.93 8.16
C VAL A 545 -22.52 -18.55 9.60
N ALA A 546 -21.91 -17.39 9.82
CA ALA A 546 -21.52 -16.94 11.16
C ALA A 546 -22.73 -16.79 12.11
N GLY A 547 -23.87 -16.31 11.60
CA GLY A 547 -25.13 -16.25 12.35
C GLY A 547 -25.62 -17.63 12.77
N LEU A 548 -25.65 -18.59 11.83
CA LEU A 548 -26.10 -19.97 12.07
C LEU A 548 -25.14 -20.75 12.99
N GLU A 549 -23.83 -20.47 12.93
CA GLU A 549 -22.85 -21.04 13.86
C GLU A 549 -23.01 -20.48 15.28
N ALA A 550 -23.29 -19.18 15.43
CA ALA A 550 -23.56 -18.58 16.73
C ALA A 550 -24.86 -19.11 17.37
N GLU A 551 -25.88 -19.40 16.55
CA GLU A 551 -27.13 -20.02 17.01
C GLU A 551 -26.92 -21.50 17.43
N ARG A 552 -26.15 -22.28 16.65
CA ARG A 552 -25.69 -23.62 17.03
C ARG A 552 -24.99 -23.62 18.40
N ASP A 553 -24.04 -22.70 18.60
CA ASP A 553 -23.23 -22.68 19.83
C ASP A 553 -24.06 -22.27 21.06
N ARG A 554 -25.06 -21.39 20.88
CA ARG A 554 -26.05 -21.08 21.92
C ARG A 554 -26.87 -22.31 22.30
N GLN A 555 -27.37 -23.06 21.32
CA GLN A 555 -28.18 -24.25 21.54
C GLN A 555 -27.38 -25.42 22.14
N ALA A 556 -26.09 -25.55 21.79
CA ALA A 556 -25.19 -26.50 22.43
C ALA A 556 -25.01 -26.19 23.93
N ALA A 557 -24.93 -24.90 24.30
CA ALA A 557 -24.91 -24.48 25.70
C ALA A 557 -26.24 -24.73 26.42
N GLU A 558 -27.38 -24.47 25.78
CA GLU A 558 -28.72 -24.75 26.33
C GLU A 558 -28.95 -26.26 26.53
N ALA A 559 -28.53 -27.09 25.58
CA ALA A 559 -28.61 -28.56 25.69
C ALA A 559 -27.70 -29.10 26.82
N ALA A 560 -26.50 -28.56 26.97
CA ALA A 560 -25.59 -28.90 28.07
C ALA A 560 -26.17 -28.48 29.44
N ALA A 561 -26.78 -27.30 29.52
CA ALA A 561 -27.47 -26.84 30.72
C ALA A 561 -28.67 -27.75 31.07
N ARG A 562 -29.46 -28.17 30.07
CA ARG A 562 -30.57 -29.10 30.26
C ARG A 562 -30.11 -30.48 30.72
N ALA A 563 -29.03 -31.03 30.13
CA ALA A 563 -28.45 -32.29 30.59
C ALA A 563 -27.98 -32.21 32.06
N GLY A 564 -27.37 -31.09 32.47
CA GLY A 564 -27.01 -30.84 33.88
C GLY A 564 -28.22 -30.74 34.82
N LEU A 565 -29.33 -30.18 34.36
CA LEU A 565 -30.61 -30.15 35.10
C LEU A 565 -31.23 -31.54 35.21
N ASP A 566 -31.22 -32.33 34.14
CA ASP A 566 -31.74 -33.71 34.15
C ASP A 566 -30.90 -34.61 35.09
N GLU A 567 -29.58 -34.44 35.12
CA GLU A 567 -28.68 -35.12 36.07
C GLU A 567 -28.89 -34.65 37.52
N ALA A 568 -29.19 -33.36 37.75
CA ALA A 568 -29.59 -32.86 39.07
C ALA A 568 -30.93 -33.46 39.52
N LEU A 569 -31.93 -33.52 38.63
CA LEU A 569 -33.23 -34.15 38.89
C LEU A 569 -33.12 -35.67 39.10
N ALA A 570 -32.19 -36.36 38.42
CA ALA A 570 -31.90 -37.76 38.66
C ALA A 570 -31.30 -37.99 40.06
N ARG A 571 -30.36 -37.13 40.49
CA ARG A 571 -29.81 -37.14 41.86
C ARG A 571 -30.88 -36.89 42.92
N GLU A 572 -31.73 -35.87 42.73
CA GLU A 572 -32.89 -35.59 43.58
C GLU A 572 -33.85 -36.79 43.70
N ARG A 573 -34.19 -37.44 42.59
CA ARG A 573 -35.04 -38.66 42.61
C ARG A 573 -34.37 -39.81 43.37
N ALA A 574 -33.07 -40.02 43.19
CA ALA A 574 -32.32 -41.03 43.92
C ALA A 574 -32.17 -40.71 45.42
N GLU A 575 -32.08 -39.43 45.79
CA GLU A 575 -32.12 -38.98 47.18
C GLU A 575 -33.48 -39.19 47.83
N ARG A 576 -34.57 -38.81 47.15
CA ARG A 576 -35.94 -39.08 47.60
C ARG A 576 -36.22 -40.58 47.73
N GLY A 577 -35.70 -41.39 46.82
CA GLY A 577 -35.76 -42.86 46.93
C GLY A 577 -35.07 -43.39 48.18
N ARG A 578 -33.87 -42.89 48.50
CA ARG A 578 -33.14 -43.22 49.75
C ARG A 578 -33.91 -42.77 51.00
N LEU A 579 -34.45 -41.54 50.99
CA LEU A 579 -35.24 -41.00 52.10
C LEU A 579 -36.56 -41.77 52.31
N ALA A 580 -37.26 -42.15 51.23
CA ALA A 580 -38.48 -42.95 51.32
C ALA A 580 -38.21 -44.36 51.86
N ALA A 581 -37.09 -44.99 51.47
CA ALA A 581 -36.66 -46.27 52.04
C ALA A 581 -36.35 -46.16 53.55
N ALA A 582 -35.61 -45.12 53.96
CA ALA A 582 -35.32 -44.86 55.36
C ALA A 582 -36.58 -44.54 56.20
N LEU A 583 -37.57 -43.86 55.62
CA LEU A 583 -38.87 -43.63 56.26
C LEU A 583 -39.64 -44.94 56.46
N ALA A 584 -39.71 -45.80 55.44
CA ALA A 584 -40.37 -47.10 55.54
C ALA A 584 -39.69 -48.02 56.59
N GLU A 585 -38.36 -47.97 56.70
CA GLU A 585 -37.60 -48.66 57.74
C GLU A 585 -37.92 -48.11 59.15
N ALA A 586 -38.02 -46.79 59.30
CA ALA A 586 -38.41 -46.14 60.55
C ALA A 586 -39.88 -46.44 60.95
N GLU A 587 -40.80 -46.52 59.97
CA GLU A 587 -42.19 -46.90 60.21
C GLU A 587 -42.32 -48.38 60.62
N ALA A 588 -41.54 -49.27 60.01
CA ALA A 588 -41.47 -50.67 60.42
C ALA A 588 -40.90 -50.82 61.86
N ALA A 589 -39.84 -50.05 62.18
CA ALA A 589 -39.29 -49.99 63.54
C ALA A 589 -40.31 -49.44 64.56
N ARG A 590 -41.09 -48.42 64.20
CA ARG A 590 -42.20 -47.91 65.02
C ARG A 590 -43.28 -48.96 65.25
N GLY A 591 -43.72 -49.67 64.20
CA GLY A 591 -44.69 -50.75 64.32
C GLY A 591 -44.20 -51.90 65.22
N ALA A 592 -42.91 -52.24 65.15
CA ALA A 592 -42.29 -53.22 66.03
C ALA A 592 -42.25 -52.74 67.50
N LEU A 593 -41.99 -51.45 67.75
CA LEU A 593 -42.02 -50.84 69.08
C LEU A 593 -43.45 -50.79 69.65
N GLU A 594 -44.45 -50.42 68.84
CA GLU A 594 -45.86 -50.42 69.23
C GLU A 594 -46.33 -51.84 69.57
N ALA A 595 -45.93 -52.86 68.78
CA ALA A 595 -46.19 -54.26 69.11
C ALA A 595 -45.47 -54.72 70.39
N ALA A 596 -44.28 -54.19 70.69
CA ALA A 596 -43.57 -54.46 71.94
C ALA A 596 -44.28 -53.83 73.14
N HIS A 597 -44.71 -52.56 73.05
CA HIS A 597 -45.51 -51.90 74.07
C HIS A 597 -46.87 -52.60 74.28
N ALA A 598 -47.53 -53.08 73.22
CA ALA A 598 -48.76 -53.84 73.33
C ALA A 598 -48.58 -55.17 74.10
N ARG A 599 -47.48 -55.90 73.84
CA ARG A 599 -47.10 -57.09 74.64
C ARG A 599 -46.83 -56.73 76.10
N GLN A 600 -46.04 -55.68 76.34
CA GLN A 600 -45.67 -55.23 77.68
C GLN A 600 -46.89 -54.72 78.47
N ALA A 601 -47.87 -54.09 77.81
CA ALA A 601 -49.14 -53.69 78.40
C ALA A 601 -50.04 -54.90 78.72
N ALA A 602 -50.07 -55.93 77.87
CA ALA A 602 -50.78 -57.17 78.15
C ALA A 602 -50.16 -57.94 79.33
N GLU A 603 -48.82 -58.00 79.41
CA GLU A 603 -48.09 -58.55 80.55
C GLU A 603 -48.35 -57.74 81.84
N ALA A 604 -48.37 -56.41 81.75
CA ALA A 604 -48.68 -55.54 82.89
C ALA A 604 -50.14 -55.74 83.36
N ALA A 605 -51.11 -55.83 82.45
CA ALA A 605 -52.50 -56.13 82.78
C ALA A 605 -52.66 -57.50 83.45
N ALA A 606 -51.92 -58.53 82.99
CA ALA A 606 -51.90 -59.84 83.64
C ALA A 606 -51.28 -59.80 85.06
N ARG A 607 -50.26 -58.96 85.29
CA ARG A 607 -49.69 -58.72 86.63
C ARG A 607 -50.67 -57.98 87.53
N VAL A 608 -51.32 -56.92 87.04
CA VAL A 608 -52.36 -56.17 87.79
C VAL A 608 -53.51 -57.09 88.18
N ALA A 609 -54.07 -57.86 87.24
CA ALA A 609 -55.14 -58.82 87.52
C ALA A 609 -54.74 -59.95 88.48
N THR A 610 -53.44 -60.14 88.75
CA THR A 610 -52.92 -61.09 89.75
C THR A 610 -52.74 -60.42 91.11
N LEU A 611 -52.19 -59.19 91.14
CA LEU A 611 -52.09 -58.36 92.34
C LEU A 611 -53.47 -57.96 92.90
N GLU A 612 -54.48 -57.74 92.06
CA GLU A 612 -55.86 -57.49 92.48
C GLU A 612 -56.45 -58.70 93.23
N ARG A 613 -56.18 -59.93 92.76
CA ARG A 613 -56.55 -61.18 93.47
C ARG A 613 -55.81 -61.37 94.79
N GLU A 614 -54.58 -60.87 94.91
CA GLU A 614 -53.81 -60.92 96.17
C GLU A 614 -54.28 -59.82 97.16
N LEU A 615 -54.65 -58.63 96.67
CA LEU A 615 -55.20 -57.55 97.47
C LEU A 615 -56.60 -57.83 98.00
N GLU A 616 -57.46 -58.47 97.21
CA GLU A 616 -58.81 -58.87 97.64
C GLU A 616 -58.77 -60.01 98.70
N HIS A 617 -57.66 -60.74 98.80
CA HIS A 617 -57.45 -61.79 99.82
C HIS A 617 -56.85 -61.27 101.15
N LEU A 618 -56.23 -60.09 101.16
CA LEU A 618 -55.52 -59.54 102.34
C LEU A 618 -56.21 -58.34 103.00
N ALA A 619 -57.42 -57.97 102.55
CA ALA A 619 -58.17 -56.81 103.04
C ALA A 619 -58.92 -57.03 104.39
N THR A 620 -58.30 -57.72 105.36
CA THR A 620 -58.82 -57.76 106.75
C THR A 620 -57.69 -57.55 107.77
N ALA A 621 -57.88 -56.58 108.67
CA ALA A 621 -57.00 -56.11 109.77
C ALA A 621 -55.93 -55.03 109.44
N ARG A 622 -56.07 -53.92 110.18
CA ARG A 622 -55.23 -52.69 110.33
C ARG A 622 -54.21 -52.94 111.51
N PRO A 623 -53.31 -52.01 111.97
CA PRO A 623 -53.07 -50.59 111.62
C PRO A 623 -51.56 -50.17 111.47
N PRO A 624 -50.97 -49.10 112.09
CA PRO A 624 -50.34 -47.96 111.37
C PRO A 624 -48.85 -47.67 111.74
N VAL A 625 -48.24 -46.57 111.23
CA VAL A 625 -47.31 -45.60 111.90
C VAL A 625 -46.74 -44.54 110.90
N GLU A 626 -45.97 -43.55 111.38
CA GLU A 626 -45.85 -42.13 110.95
C GLU A 626 -44.53 -41.71 110.24
N THR A 627 -44.61 -40.77 109.27
CA THR A 627 -43.64 -39.64 108.95
C THR A 627 -42.15 -39.94 108.63
N PRO A 628 -41.26 -38.96 108.26
CA PRO A 628 -41.40 -37.52 107.87
C PRO A 628 -40.66 -37.05 106.58
N VAL A 629 -40.97 -35.81 106.09
CA VAL A 629 -40.10 -34.68 105.59
C VAL A 629 -38.93 -34.96 104.59
N GLU A 630 -38.79 -34.28 103.43
CA GLU A 630 -38.12 -32.95 103.23
C GLU A 630 -38.53 -32.17 101.94
N GLU A 631 -38.28 -30.85 101.93
CA GLU A 631 -38.47 -29.89 100.82
C GLU A 631 -37.14 -29.40 100.19
N ALA A 632 -37.14 -29.03 98.90
CA ALA A 632 -36.38 -27.89 98.28
C ALA A 632 -36.68 -27.88 96.75
N ARG A 633 -37.08 -26.82 96.02
CA ARG A 633 -36.78 -25.36 95.94
C ARG A 633 -35.48 -24.98 95.19
N GLY A 634 -35.59 -23.96 94.33
CA GLY A 634 -34.55 -23.42 93.41
C GLY A 634 -35.02 -23.51 91.94
N GLU A 635 -35.47 -22.49 91.20
CA GLU A 635 -34.94 -21.11 90.97
C GLU A 635 -33.47 -21.14 90.46
N THR A 636 -33.04 -20.43 89.42
CA THR A 636 -33.59 -19.36 88.56
C THR A 636 -32.78 -19.36 87.23
N ASP A 637 -33.36 -19.04 86.06
CA ASP A 637 -33.32 -17.72 85.37
C ASP A 637 -31.92 -17.14 85.06
N GLY A 638 -31.81 -16.35 83.97
CA GLY A 638 -30.60 -15.57 83.64
C GLY A 638 -30.05 -15.79 82.22
N ALA A 639 -30.71 -15.18 81.23
CA ALA A 639 -30.18 -15.06 79.87
C ALA A 639 -29.31 -13.75 79.72
N PRO A 640 -29.20 -13.06 78.56
CA PRO A 640 -27.91 -12.88 77.91
C PRO A 640 -27.46 -11.40 77.78
N MET A 641 -26.22 -11.16 77.33
CA MET A 641 -25.74 -9.99 76.53
C MET A 641 -24.19 -10.08 76.38
N GLN A 642 -23.49 -9.36 75.50
CA GLN A 642 -23.85 -8.16 74.73
C GLN A 642 -23.08 -8.07 73.40
N VAL A 643 -23.70 -7.47 72.38
CA VAL A 643 -23.01 -6.89 71.22
C VAL A 643 -22.77 -5.41 71.51
N VAL A 644 -21.57 -4.89 71.21
CA VAL A 644 -21.33 -3.43 71.10
C VAL A 644 -20.50 -3.12 69.87
N THR A 645 -21.06 -2.29 68.99
CA THR A 645 -20.40 -1.65 67.85
C THR A 645 -20.48 -0.13 67.98
N VAL A 646 -19.34 0.55 67.96
CA VAL A 646 -19.16 2.00 67.69
C VAL A 646 -17.72 2.15 67.16
N GLY A 647 -17.36 3.01 66.20
CA GLY A 647 -18.07 3.98 65.35
C GLY A 647 -17.04 4.95 64.73
N ALA A 648 -17.47 5.79 63.76
CA ALA A 648 -16.82 6.99 63.15
C ALA A 648 -15.35 7.36 63.53
N GLY A 649 -14.47 7.80 62.63
CA GLY A 649 -14.67 8.74 61.51
C GLY A 649 -13.31 9.27 60.97
N PRO A 650 -13.29 10.27 60.06
CA PRO A 650 -12.19 10.45 59.10
C PRO A 650 -11.09 11.45 59.50
N GLY A 651 -9.92 11.34 58.84
CA GLY A 651 -8.84 12.32 58.89
C GLY A 651 -8.07 12.40 57.57
N ALA A 652 -7.91 13.62 57.04
CA ALA A 652 -7.22 13.89 55.78
C ALA A 652 -5.81 14.46 56.00
N GLY A 653 -4.88 14.21 55.07
CA GLY A 653 -3.55 14.81 55.06
C GLY A 653 -2.78 14.54 53.77
N GLY A 654 -2.56 15.57 52.94
CA GLY A 654 -1.54 15.56 51.87
C GLY A 654 -0.17 15.96 52.43
N ARG A 655 0.90 16.14 51.64
CA ARG A 655 1.13 16.11 50.19
C ARG A 655 2.68 16.02 49.97
N PRO A 656 3.22 15.92 48.74
CA PRO A 656 3.57 17.15 48.01
C PRO A 656 3.27 17.12 46.50
N ARG A 657 3.33 18.31 45.89
CA ARG A 657 2.98 18.65 44.49
C ARG A 657 4.23 18.71 43.61
N PRO A 658 4.17 18.32 42.33
CA PRO A 658 4.79 19.09 41.24
C PRO A 658 3.92 20.32 40.93
N GLY A 659 4.54 21.38 40.37
CA GLY A 659 3.91 22.69 40.19
C GLY A 659 2.80 22.73 39.14
N SER A 660 1.78 23.56 39.38
CA SER A 660 0.76 23.93 38.40
C SER A 660 1.25 25.08 37.52
N GLY A 661 1.77 24.76 36.34
CA GLY A 661 1.70 25.68 35.21
C GLY A 661 0.39 25.42 34.47
N ALA A 662 -0.38 26.46 34.17
CA ALA A 662 -1.52 26.33 33.26
C ALA A 662 -0.98 25.94 31.87
N LEU A 663 -1.51 24.86 31.28
CA LEU A 663 -1.15 24.50 29.92
C LEU A 663 -1.81 25.52 28.99
N ARG A 664 -1.00 26.37 28.35
CA ARG A 664 -1.44 27.19 27.22
C ARG A 664 -1.56 26.32 25.99
N VAL A 665 -2.75 26.32 25.40
CA VAL A 665 -3.13 25.50 24.26
C VAL A 665 -3.67 26.42 23.18
N VAL A 666 -3.07 26.35 22.00
CA VAL A 666 -3.60 27.04 20.82
C VAL A 666 -4.44 26.07 20.02
N VAL A 667 -5.62 26.50 19.57
CA VAL A 667 -6.45 25.76 18.61
C VAL A 667 -6.43 26.50 17.28
N LEU A 668 -5.97 25.83 16.21
CA LEU A 668 -6.01 26.37 14.85
C LEU A 668 -7.36 26.05 14.22
N ASP A 669 -8.28 27.01 14.32
CA ASP A 669 -9.64 26.97 13.77
C ASP A 669 -10.17 28.40 13.59
N GLY A 670 -11.16 28.59 12.72
CA GLY A 670 -11.93 29.84 12.61
C GLY A 670 -13.14 29.90 13.54
N ASP A 671 -13.53 28.79 14.18
CA ASP A 671 -14.71 28.71 15.06
C ASP A 671 -14.39 29.03 16.53
N ALA A 672 -15.06 30.03 17.09
CA ALA A 672 -14.93 30.41 18.51
C ALA A 672 -15.56 29.39 19.48
N ALA A 673 -16.35 28.41 19.00
CA ALA A 673 -16.95 27.37 19.83
C ALA A 673 -15.91 26.61 20.69
N TRP A 674 -14.68 26.46 20.20
CA TRP A 674 -13.58 25.81 20.92
C TRP A 674 -13.19 26.51 22.24
N GLU A 675 -13.42 27.82 22.39
CA GLU A 675 -13.14 28.55 23.64
C GLU A 675 -14.03 28.04 24.79
N SER A 676 -15.25 27.60 24.48
CA SER A 676 -16.21 27.08 25.47
C SER A 676 -15.92 25.64 25.94
N GLY A 677 -15.07 24.89 25.21
CA GLY A 677 -14.73 23.50 25.51
C GLY A 677 -13.61 23.32 26.55
N GLY A 678 -13.05 24.41 27.07
CA GLY A 678 -11.93 24.37 28.03
C GLY A 678 -12.30 23.73 29.36
N THR A 679 -11.52 22.73 29.79
CA THR A 679 -11.60 22.19 31.16
C THR A 679 -10.88 23.11 32.15
N ALA A 680 -11.46 23.29 33.34
CA ALA A 680 -10.98 24.22 34.36
C ALA A 680 -9.49 24.02 34.72
N GLY A 681 -8.63 24.93 34.26
CA GLY A 681 -7.19 24.94 34.50
C GLY A 681 -6.29 25.06 33.26
N ASN A 682 -6.86 24.92 32.05
CA ASN A 682 -6.14 25.14 30.79
C ASN A 682 -6.54 26.48 30.16
N ASP A 683 -5.57 27.15 29.53
CA ASP A 683 -5.75 28.44 28.86
C ASP A 683 -5.82 28.18 27.35
N VAL A 684 -7.00 28.31 26.75
CA VAL A 684 -7.29 27.89 25.37
C VAL A 684 -7.46 29.14 24.49
N VAL A 685 -6.61 29.29 23.47
CA VAL A 685 -6.63 30.42 22.55
C VAL A 685 -6.92 29.93 21.13
N VAL A 686 -8.00 30.42 20.52
CA VAL A 686 -8.37 30.06 19.14
C VAL A 686 -7.71 31.04 18.16
N LEU A 687 -7.05 30.49 17.13
CA LEU A 687 -6.38 31.25 16.07
C LEU A 687 -6.82 30.73 14.69
N ALA A 688 -7.43 31.60 13.88
CA ALA A 688 -7.70 31.27 12.48
C ALA A 688 -6.39 31.01 11.72
N PRO A 689 -6.30 29.96 10.87
CA PRO A 689 -5.20 29.80 9.93
C PRO A 689 -5.13 30.99 8.97
N GLY A 690 -4.00 31.70 8.91
CA GLY A 690 -3.87 32.91 8.10
C GLY A 690 -2.57 33.67 8.34
N GLU A 691 -2.52 34.91 7.82
CA GLU A 691 -1.36 35.80 7.96
C GLU A 691 -1.06 36.12 9.43
N ASN A 692 0.22 36.33 9.74
CA ASN A 692 0.76 36.61 11.09
C ASN A 692 0.59 35.48 12.14
N LEU A 693 0.09 34.28 11.77
CA LEU A 693 -0.07 33.17 12.71
C LEU A 693 1.22 32.81 13.46
N ALA A 694 2.36 32.75 12.77
CA ALA A 694 3.65 32.39 13.37
C ALA A 694 4.09 33.37 14.46
N ALA A 695 3.89 34.68 14.26
CA ALA A 695 4.20 35.70 15.26
C ALA A 695 3.32 35.52 16.52
N ARG A 696 2.01 35.31 16.34
CA ARG A 696 1.07 35.10 17.45
C ARG A 696 1.35 33.80 18.23
N VAL A 697 1.66 32.70 17.55
CA VAL A 697 2.02 31.44 18.22
C VAL A 697 3.35 31.55 18.98
N THR A 698 4.32 32.29 18.43
CA THR A 698 5.60 32.58 19.12
C THR A 698 5.40 33.43 20.37
N GLU A 699 4.52 34.43 20.31
CA GLU A 699 4.15 35.28 21.45
C GLU A 699 3.44 34.49 22.57
N ILE A 700 2.49 33.64 22.21
CA ILE A 700 1.73 32.81 23.16
C ILE A 700 2.62 31.73 23.81
N ALA A 701 3.60 31.21 23.06
CA ALA A 701 4.48 30.11 23.43
C ALA A 701 3.72 28.87 23.98
N PRO A 702 2.77 28.29 23.21
CA PRO A 702 1.96 27.16 23.67
C PRO A 702 2.77 25.88 23.81
N ALA A 703 2.43 25.06 24.81
CA ALA A 703 3.01 23.72 24.96
C ALA A 703 2.40 22.70 23.98
N ARG A 704 1.18 22.99 23.48
CA ARG A 704 0.41 22.14 22.59
C ARG A 704 -0.39 22.99 21.61
N VAL A 705 -0.38 22.60 20.34
CA VAL A 705 -1.20 23.22 19.29
C VAL A 705 -2.13 22.16 18.73
N VAL A 706 -3.44 22.34 18.92
CA VAL A 706 -4.49 21.54 18.29
C VAL A 706 -4.78 22.14 16.92
N VAL A 707 -4.94 21.30 15.90
CA VAL A 707 -5.12 21.71 14.50
C VAL A 707 -6.38 21.04 13.96
N ASN A 708 -7.40 21.83 13.61
CA ASN A 708 -8.55 21.29 12.89
C ASN A 708 -8.20 21.20 11.39
N LEU A 709 -8.06 19.98 10.89
CA LEU A 709 -7.69 19.72 9.51
C LEU A 709 -8.80 20.03 8.50
N ALA A 710 -10.04 20.24 8.94
CA ALA A 710 -11.13 20.74 8.11
C ALA A 710 -11.21 22.29 8.11
N ALA A 711 -10.36 23.00 8.86
CA ALA A 711 -10.21 24.44 8.71
C ALA A 711 -9.34 24.76 7.48
N ARG A 712 -9.79 25.71 6.65
CA ARG A 712 -9.07 26.12 5.43
C ARG A 712 -7.66 26.61 5.78
N GLY A 713 -6.66 26.10 5.07
CA GLY A 713 -5.24 26.45 5.28
C GLY A 713 -4.55 25.79 6.47
N ALA A 714 -5.17 24.85 7.19
CA ALA A 714 -4.62 24.25 8.41
C ALA A 714 -3.26 23.52 8.23
N LEU A 715 -3.07 22.75 7.16
CA LEU A 715 -1.79 22.08 6.88
C LEU A 715 -0.70 23.07 6.44
N GLY A 716 -1.05 24.06 5.60
CA GLY A 716 -0.18 25.17 5.25
C GLY A 716 0.26 26.01 6.46
N ALA A 717 -0.62 26.19 7.44
CA ALA A 717 -0.32 26.83 8.72
C ALA A 717 0.65 25.99 9.58
N LEU A 718 0.45 24.67 9.67
CA LEU A 718 1.37 23.76 10.37
C LEU A 718 2.78 23.83 9.76
N HIS A 719 2.88 23.76 8.43
CA HIS A 719 4.15 23.89 7.70
C HIS A 719 4.83 25.25 7.98
N SER A 720 4.07 26.35 7.95
CA SER A 720 4.58 27.69 8.25
C SER A 720 5.09 27.83 9.69
N LEU A 721 4.41 27.17 10.65
CA LEU A 721 4.84 27.15 12.05
C LEU A 721 6.13 26.34 12.25
N ARG A 722 6.27 25.16 11.63
CA ARG A 722 7.54 24.41 11.64
C ARG A 722 8.67 25.21 10.99
N ALA A 723 8.41 25.87 9.85
CA ALA A 723 9.39 26.73 9.18
C ALA A 723 9.83 27.94 10.04
N SER A 724 8.94 28.48 10.89
CA SER A 724 9.28 29.52 11.87
C SER A 724 10.05 29.03 13.11
N GLY A 725 10.37 27.73 13.18
CA GLY A 725 11.09 27.14 14.32
C GLY A 725 10.22 26.77 15.52
N CYS A 726 8.88 26.72 15.37
CA CYS A 726 7.99 26.30 16.45
C CYS A 726 8.25 24.84 16.83
N THR A 727 8.53 24.59 18.12
CA THR A 727 8.83 23.25 18.68
C THR A 727 7.65 22.60 19.42
N ALA A 728 6.48 23.25 19.47
CA ALA A 728 5.29 22.71 20.12
C ALA A 728 4.82 21.38 19.50
N SER A 729 4.15 20.54 20.29
CA SER A 729 3.51 19.31 19.80
C SER A 729 2.22 19.66 19.03
N PHE A 730 2.09 19.18 17.79
CA PHE A 730 0.90 19.36 16.96
C PHE A 730 -0.06 18.18 17.10
N TRP A 731 -1.35 18.47 17.31
CA TRP A 731 -2.39 17.48 17.56
C TRP A 731 -3.56 17.66 16.61
N GLY A 732 -3.83 16.66 15.78
CA GLY A 732 -4.84 16.74 14.74
C GLY A 732 -6.24 16.43 15.25
N CYS A 733 -7.22 17.20 14.78
CA CYS A 733 -8.63 16.85 14.82
C CYS A 733 -9.29 17.10 13.47
N VAL A 734 -10.47 16.52 13.26
CA VAL A 734 -11.36 16.85 12.15
C VAL A 734 -12.71 17.20 12.76
N ALA A 735 -13.13 18.46 12.60
CA ALA A 735 -14.41 18.98 13.08
C ALA A 735 -14.98 19.96 12.05
N THR A 736 -16.30 20.03 11.91
CA THR A 736 -16.93 21.06 11.08
C THR A 736 -17.96 21.85 11.90
N PRO A 737 -18.06 23.19 11.71
CA PRO A 737 -19.02 24.01 12.47
C PRO A 737 -20.47 23.54 12.30
N ALA A 738 -20.81 22.98 11.15
CA ALA A 738 -22.15 22.47 10.85
C ALA A 738 -22.52 21.17 11.59
N ALA A 739 -21.55 20.45 12.18
CA ALA A 739 -21.77 19.13 12.77
C ALA A 739 -21.74 19.11 14.32
N ASP A 740 -21.20 20.16 14.96
CA ASP A 740 -20.92 20.24 16.42
C ASP A 740 -20.22 18.99 17.01
N ARG A 741 -19.53 18.25 16.15
CA ARG A 741 -18.91 16.95 16.45
C ARG A 741 -17.65 16.80 15.62
N GLY A 742 -16.67 16.09 16.16
CA GLY A 742 -15.39 15.84 15.50
C GLY A 742 -14.71 14.56 15.96
N VAL A 743 -13.54 14.29 15.37
CA VAL A 743 -12.70 13.13 15.69
C VAL A 743 -11.29 13.59 16.04
N ALA A 744 -10.77 13.13 17.18
CA ALA A 744 -9.39 13.34 17.63
C ALA A 744 -8.44 12.34 16.95
N LEU A 745 -7.45 12.80 16.18
CA LEU A 745 -6.57 11.92 15.41
C LEU A 745 -5.34 11.46 16.21
N GLY A 746 -4.74 12.35 17.00
CA GLY A 746 -3.45 12.13 17.68
C GLY A 746 -2.42 13.19 17.32
N THR A 747 -1.13 12.91 17.53
CA THR A 747 -0.06 13.82 17.10
C THR A 747 0.12 13.77 15.59
N ILE A 748 0.18 14.94 14.95
CA ILE A 748 0.30 15.07 13.50
C ILE A 748 1.50 15.93 13.10
N GLU A 749 2.01 15.72 11.89
CA GLU A 749 2.94 16.60 11.17
C GLU A 749 2.48 16.73 9.72
N ALA A 750 2.88 17.80 9.03
CA ALA A 750 2.55 18.03 7.62
C ALA A 750 3.81 18.00 6.75
N SER A 751 3.75 17.26 5.65
CA SER A 751 4.70 17.30 4.54
C SER A 751 3.98 17.73 3.27
N ARG A 752 4.70 18.24 2.27
CA ARG A 752 4.15 18.55 0.95
C ARG A 752 4.56 17.51 -0.09
N CYS A 753 3.87 17.52 -1.22
CA CYS A 753 4.24 16.84 -2.45
C CYS A 753 5.23 17.69 -3.28
N PRO A 754 6.22 17.10 -3.99
CA PRO A 754 6.60 15.69 -3.98
C PRO A 754 7.13 15.26 -2.60
N LEU A 755 6.86 14.01 -2.23
CA LEU A 755 7.25 13.45 -0.95
C LEU A 755 8.77 13.42 -0.83
N ASP A 756 9.32 14.15 0.15
CA ASP A 756 10.76 14.14 0.48
C ASP A 756 11.05 13.12 1.61
N PRO A 757 11.74 12.00 1.31
CA PRO A 757 12.11 11.00 2.31
C PRO A 757 12.99 11.54 3.45
N GLU A 758 13.87 12.51 3.16
CA GLU A 758 14.84 13.03 4.14
C GLU A 758 14.17 14.05 5.06
N ALA A 759 13.33 14.95 4.54
CA ALA A 759 12.51 15.84 5.37
C ALA A 759 11.54 15.08 6.29
N ILE A 760 10.90 14.01 5.80
CA ILE A 760 10.02 13.18 6.64
C ILE A 760 10.82 12.47 7.73
N VAL A 761 12.00 11.92 7.43
CA VAL A 761 12.87 11.30 8.44
C VAL A 761 13.38 12.32 9.47
N ALA A 762 13.74 13.53 9.04
CA ALA A 762 14.15 14.62 9.93
C ALA A 762 13.01 15.05 10.87
N THR A 763 11.79 15.15 10.33
CA THR A 763 10.58 15.50 11.09
C THR A 763 10.21 14.43 12.12
N LEU A 764 10.29 13.15 11.73
CA LEU A 764 10.02 12.02 12.63
C LEU A 764 11.06 11.89 13.76
N GLY A 765 12.32 12.26 13.50
CA GLY A 765 13.36 12.41 14.50
C GLY A 765 13.49 11.21 15.46
N SER A 766 13.37 11.47 16.76
CA SER A 766 13.54 10.44 17.81
C SER A 766 12.33 9.49 17.99
N HIS A 767 11.24 9.66 17.24
CA HIS A 767 10.06 8.77 17.29
C HIS A 767 10.24 7.47 16.51
N VAL A 768 11.24 7.41 15.61
CA VAL A 768 11.59 6.24 14.81
C VAL A 768 12.92 5.66 15.29
N GLY A 769 12.95 4.34 15.48
CA GLY A 769 14.15 3.60 15.82
C GLY A 769 13.98 2.10 15.64
N ARG A 770 14.95 1.33 16.14
CA ARG A 770 15.02 -0.12 15.91
C ARG A 770 13.78 -0.86 16.43
N GLY A 771 13.02 -1.47 15.52
CA GLY A 771 11.80 -2.21 15.82
C GLY A 771 10.51 -1.38 15.81
N THR A 772 10.58 -0.06 15.56
CA THR A 772 9.39 0.79 15.43
C THR A 772 8.56 0.35 14.23
N ARG A 773 7.26 0.14 14.41
CA ARG A 773 6.35 -0.23 13.32
C ARG A 773 5.85 1.01 12.60
N VAL A 774 6.15 1.12 11.30
CA VAL A 774 5.76 2.25 10.46
C VAL A 774 4.85 1.74 9.34
N LEU A 775 3.73 2.42 9.11
CA LEU A 775 2.90 2.22 7.92
C LEU A 775 3.05 3.42 6.99
N THR A 776 3.35 3.20 5.72
CA THR A 776 3.38 4.26 4.70
C THR A 776 2.35 3.96 3.62
N ALA A 777 1.43 4.89 3.36
CA ALA A 777 0.35 4.73 2.39
C ALA A 777 0.40 5.85 1.34
N GLY A 778 0.38 5.51 0.05
CA GLY A 778 0.35 6.52 -1.01
C GLY A 778 0.58 5.99 -2.43
N THR A 779 0.49 6.91 -3.38
CA THR A 779 0.46 6.61 -4.83
C THR A 779 1.85 6.63 -5.50
N ASP A 780 2.79 7.42 -4.97
CA ASP A 780 4.16 7.51 -5.48
C ASP A 780 5.01 6.32 -4.99
N VAL A 781 5.22 5.35 -5.88
CA VAL A 781 5.98 4.13 -5.58
C VAL A 781 7.44 4.40 -5.28
N ASP A 782 8.09 5.31 -6.02
CA ASP A 782 9.52 5.54 -5.93
C ASP A 782 9.88 6.38 -4.69
N ALA A 783 9.07 7.39 -4.38
CA ALA A 783 9.23 8.18 -3.15
C ALA A 783 8.95 7.32 -1.90
N LEU A 784 7.91 6.48 -1.91
CA LEU A 784 7.63 5.55 -0.80
C LEU A 784 8.68 4.45 -0.64
N MET A 785 9.22 3.92 -1.75
CA MET A 785 10.35 2.98 -1.68
C MET A 785 11.62 3.63 -1.11
N SER A 786 11.86 4.90 -1.45
CA SER A 786 12.99 5.68 -0.93
C SER A 786 12.81 5.98 0.57
N LEU A 787 11.61 6.37 0.99
CA LEU A 787 11.24 6.54 2.40
C LEU A 787 11.36 5.22 3.18
N ARG A 788 10.90 4.10 2.63
CA ARG A 788 11.09 2.77 3.24
C ARG A 788 12.57 2.47 3.45
N GLN A 789 13.42 2.74 2.46
CA GLN A 789 14.87 2.53 2.59
C GLN A 789 15.46 3.41 3.69
N ALA A 790 15.08 4.69 3.75
CA ALA A 790 15.55 5.62 4.78
C ALA A 790 15.14 5.20 6.20
N LEU A 791 13.86 4.85 6.41
CA LEU A 791 13.35 4.34 7.69
C LEU A 791 13.95 2.98 8.08
N ALA A 792 14.19 2.09 7.10
CA ALA A 792 14.84 0.81 7.35
C ALA A 792 16.31 0.95 7.79
N ARG A 793 17.03 1.99 7.33
CA ARG A 793 18.38 2.33 7.84
C ARG A 793 18.37 2.71 9.33
N LEU A 794 17.25 3.25 9.84
CA LEU A 794 17.02 3.51 11.27
C LEU A 794 16.55 2.26 12.06
N GLY A 795 16.43 1.12 11.38
CA GLY A 795 16.01 -0.16 11.96
C GLY A 795 14.49 -0.32 12.15
N ALA A 796 13.68 0.55 11.53
CA ALA A 796 12.23 0.46 11.58
C ALA A 796 11.68 -0.74 10.78
N SER A 797 10.55 -1.28 11.22
CA SER A 797 9.76 -2.27 10.47
C SER A 797 8.68 -1.53 9.69
N VAL A 798 8.89 -1.40 8.38
CA VAL A 798 8.02 -0.60 7.50
C VAL A 798 7.09 -1.51 6.69
N SER A 799 5.78 -1.31 6.83
CA SER A 799 4.74 -1.83 5.95
C SER A 799 4.31 -0.74 4.97
N MET A 800 4.07 -1.10 3.71
CA MET A 800 3.62 -0.17 2.67
C MET A 800 2.23 -0.54 2.17
N ALA A 801 1.42 0.46 1.83
CA ALA A 801 0.13 0.33 1.19
C ALA A 801 0.05 1.22 -0.05
N TRP A 802 -0.48 0.70 -1.15
CA TRP A 802 -0.60 1.43 -2.42
C TRP A 802 -2.01 1.96 -2.69
N ASP A 803 -3.00 1.52 -1.90
CA ASP A 803 -4.39 1.93 -1.98
C ASP A 803 -5.04 2.00 -0.57
N GLY A 804 -6.23 2.59 -0.49
CA GLY A 804 -6.93 2.79 0.77
C GLY A 804 -7.39 1.52 1.47
N LYS A 805 -7.68 0.47 0.71
CA LYS A 805 -8.10 -0.83 1.25
C LYS A 805 -6.92 -1.53 1.92
N GLN A 806 -5.78 -1.62 1.22
CA GLN A 806 -4.53 -2.14 1.77
C GLN A 806 -4.11 -1.38 3.03
N ALA A 807 -4.22 -0.04 3.02
CA ALA A 807 -3.90 0.78 4.18
C ALA A 807 -4.84 0.49 5.37
N GLY A 808 -6.15 0.38 5.13
CA GLY A 808 -7.14 0.04 6.15
C GLY A 808 -6.91 -1.35 6.77
N ASP A 809 -6.64 -2.35 5.94
CA ASP A 809 -6.34 -3.72 6.39
C ASP A 809 -5.04 -3.75 7.22
N LEU A 810 -3.98 -3.07 6.75
CA LEU A 810 -2.70 -3.00 7.44
C LEU A 810 -2.74 -2.19 8.74
N LEU A 811 -3.55 -1.14 8.86
CA LEU A 811 -3.73 -0.40 10.13
C LEU A 811 -4.13 -1.35 11.27
N THR A 812 -5.05 -2.27 10.99
CA THR A 812 -5.58 -3.24 11.97
C THR A 812 -4.56 -4.33 12.29
N VAL A 813 -3.88 -4.87 11.27
CA VAL A 813 -2.94 -6.00 11.42
C VAL A 813 -1.59 -5.57 12.01
N VAL A 814 -1.04 -4.45 11.56
CA VAL A 814 0.31 -3.99 11.93
C VAL A 814 0.31 -3.26 13.28
N GLN A 815 -0.79 -2.57 13.61
CA GLN A 815 -0.88 -1.60 14.71
C GLN A 815 0.33 -0.63 14.70
N PRO A 816 0.49 0.17 13.63
CA PRO A 816 1.67 1.03 13.48
C PRO A 816 1.79 2.05 14.61
N GLU A 817 3.02 2.42 14.93
CA GLU A 817 3.36 3.49 15.89
C GLU A 817 3.59 4.83 15.19
N VAL A 818 3.97 4.78 13.91
CA VAL A 818 4.10 5.92 13.00
C VAL A 818 3.34 5.61 11.73
N VAL A 819 2.59 6.57 11.20
CA VAL A 819 1.90 6.45 9.91
C VAL A 819 2.26 7.61 9.01
N VAL A 820 2.61 7.36 7.75
CA VAL A 820 2.80 8.39 6.72
C VAL A 820 1.69 8.19 5.68
N VAL A 821 0.86 9.19 5.44
CA VAL A 821 -0.32 9.10 4.56
C VAL A 821 -0.28 10.19 3.49
N ASP A 822 -0.23 9.78 2.24
CA ASP A 822 -0.54 10.59 1.06
C ASP A 822 -2.04 10.90 1.02
N LEU A 823 -2.40 12.18 1.17
CA LEU A 823 -3.79 12.64 1.09
C LEU A 823 -4.32 12.63 -0.35
N GLY A 824 -3.43 12.54 -1.36
CA GLY A 824 -3.76 12.38 -2.78
C GLY A 824 -4.22 10.96 -3.18
N LEU A 825 -4.23 10.00 -2.24
CA LEU A 825 -4.81 8.68 -2.47
C LEU A 825 -6.24 8.76 -3.05
N THR A 826 -6.48 7.96 -4.08
CA THR A 826 -7.72 7.98 -4.89
C THR A 826 -9.00 7.84 -4.04
N ARG A 827 -10.13 8.34 -4.55
CA ARG A 827 -11.45 8.28 -3.88
C ARG A 827 -11.50 8.92 -2.47
N ARG A 828 -10.55 9.80 -2.13
CA ARG A 828 -10.35 10.39 -0.78
C ARG A 828 -9.91 9.39 0.29
N ASP A 829 -9.37 8.23 -0.11
CA ASP A 829 -8.92 7.19 0.81
C ASP A 829 -7.87 7.70 1.81
N GLY A 830 -6.99 8.62 1.42
CA GLY A 830 -5.99 9.24 2.30
C GLY A 830 -6.59 9.96 3.50
N TYR A 831 -7.61 10.79 3.25
CA TYR A 831 -8.39 11.48 4.28
C TYR A 831 -9.13 10.49 5.20
N LEU A 832 -9.66 9.40 4.63
CA LEU A 832 -10.36 8.34 5.38
C LEU A 832 -9.42 7.52 6.27
N ILE A 833 -8.20 7.21 5.79
CA ILE A 833 -7.13 6.59 6.59
C ILE A 833 -6.77 7.52 7.77
N ALA A 834 -6.53 8.80 7.51
CA ALA A 834 -6.20 9.79 8.54
C ALA A 834 -7.32 9.88 9.61
N ALA A 835 -8.60 9.93 9.22
CA ALA A 835 -9.74 9.92 10.14
C ALA A 835 -9.94 8.58 10.89
N ARG A 836 -9.37 7.47 10.40
CA ARG A 836 -9.38 6.17 11.09
C ARG A 836 -8.32 6.07 12.19
N LEU A 837 -7.23 6.84 12.12
CA LEU A 837 -6.17 6.85 13.16
C LEU A 837 -6.71 7.16 14.56
N GLY A 838 -7.70 8.06 14.65
CA GLY A 838 -8.35 8.43 15.90
C GLY A 838 -9.11 7.30 16.62
N GLY A 839 -9.43 6.22 15.91
CA GLY A 839 -10.08 5.02 16.45
C GLY A 839 -9.13 3.92 16.93
N LEU A 840 -7.81 4.11 16.84
CA LEU A 840 -6.82 3.14 17.30
C LEU A 840 -6.62 3.23 18.82
N GLU A 841 -6.41 2.09 19.47
CA GLU A 841 -6.20 1.98 20.94
C GLU A 841 -4.99 2.79 21.42
N ALA A 842 -3.96 2.90 20.58
CA ALA A 842 -2.87 3.85 20.72
C ALA A 842 -2.80 4.70 19.44
N ALA A 843 -2.95 6.02 19.59
CA ALA A 843 -2.86 6.95 18.46
C ALA A 843 -1.40 7.01 17.95
N PRO A 844 -1.15 6.71 16.67
CA PRO A 844 0.20 6.79 16.11
C PRO A 844 0.60 8.25 15.87
N HIS A 845 1.90 8.48 15.72
CA HIS A 845 2.40 9.74 15.20
C HIS A 845 2.21 9.77 13.68
N ALA A 846 1.43 10.72 13.17
CA ALA A 846 0.98 10.73 11.79
C ALA A 846 1.63 11.85 10.97
N VAL A 847 2.25 11.52 9.84
CA VAL A 847 2.74 12.50 8.85
C VAL A 847 1.74 12.52 7.69
N LEU A 848 1.09 13.66 7.49
CA LEU A 848 0.14 13.87 6.42
C LEU A 848 0.85 14.55 5.24
N VAL A 849 0.87 13.91 4.08
CA VAL A 849 1.50 14.44 2.87
C VAL A 849 0.40 15.12 2.03
N GLU A 850 0.48 16.44 1.95
CA GLU A 850 -0.43 17.32 1.23
C GLU A 850 -0.05 17.39 -0.26
N CYS A 851 -0.94 16.87 -1.12
CA CYS A 851 -0.73 16.76 -2.57
C CYS A 851 -1.66 17.65 -3.41
N ALA A 852 -2.56 18.42 -2.78
CA ALA A 852 -3.50 19.32 -3.43
C ALA A 852 -3.91 20.46 -2.49
N ASP A 853 -4.28 21.61 -3.04
CA ASP A 853 -4.42 22.88 -2.29
C ASP A 853 -5.68 23.01 -1.40
N ASP A 854 -6.64 22.08 -1.46
CA ASP A 854 -7.83 22.06 -0.58
C ASP A 854 -8.01 20.73 0.16
N ALA A 855 -7.12 20.49 1.13
CA ALA A 855 -7.27 19.41 2.08
C ALA A 855 -8.49 19.57 3.01
N ALA A 856 -8.96 20.81 3.22
CA ALA A 856 -10.02 21.12 4.17
C ALA A 856 -11.39 20.58 3.71
N GLU A 857 -11.74 20.76 2.42
CA GLU A 857 -12.94 20.14 1.83
C GLU A 857 -12.85 18.60 1.83
N GLY A 858 -11.64 18.04 1.65
CA GLY A 858 -11.38 16.61 1.78
C GLY A 858 -11.71 16.05 3.18
N PHE A 859 -11.19 16.70 4.23
CA PHE A 859 -11.46 16.30 5.62
C PHE A 859 -12.91 16.55 6.05
N ALA A 860 -13.51 17.68 5.63
CA ALA A 860 -14.91 17.99 5.91
C ALA A 860 -15.86 16.93 5.32
N ALA A 861 -15.59 16.46 4.09
CA ALA A 861 -16.38 15.42 3.46
C ALA A 861 -16.23 14.04 4.14
N VAL A 862 -15.05 13.71 4.67
CA VAL A 862 -14.82 12.44 5.39
C VAL A 862 -15.52 12.42 6.75
N LEU A 863 -15.78 13.55 7.39
CA LEU A 863 -16.57 13.59 8.62
C LEU A 863 -18.04 13.18 8.40
N ALA A 864 -18.56 13.35 7.18
CA ALA A 864 -19.89 12.91 6.77
C ALA A 864 -19.96 11.41 6.38
N ASP A 865 -18.81 10.71 6.29
CA ASP A 865 -18.78 9.27 6.02
C ASP A 865 -19.36 8.47 7.21
N PRO A 866 -20.30 7.52 7.00
CA PRO A 866 -20.91 6.74 8.09
C PRO A 866 -19.91 6.02 9.00
N SER A 867 -18.76 5.58 8.47
CA SER A 867 -17.70 4.90 9.23
C SER A 867 -16.85 5.82 10.11
N VAL A 868 -17.02 7.14 9.95
CA VAL A 868 -16.38 8.20 10.75
C VAL A 868 -17.42 8.90 11.63
N ALA A 869 -18.60 9.23 11.10
CA ALA A 869 -19.69 9.90 11.81
C ALA A 869 -20.13 9.15 13.09
N GLY A 870 -20.17 7.82 13.06
CA GLY A 870 -20.47 6.99 14.24
C GLY A 870 -19.42 7.08 15.37
N ARG A 871 -18.20 7.55 15.06
CA ARG A 871 -17.11 7.77 16.02
C ARG A 871 -16.92 9.25 16.41
N ALA A 872 -17.63 10.17 15.75
CA ALA A 872 -17.56 11.59 16.06
C ALA A 872 -18.13 11.87 17.47
N LYS A 873 -17.46 12.75 18.22
CA LYS A 873 -17.82 13.17 19.59
C LYS A 873 -18.06 14.68 19.60
N PRO A 874 -18.88 15.22 20.53
CA PRO A 874 -19.00 16.67 20.75
C PRO A 874 -17.64 17.35 20.97
N LEU A 875 -17.52 18.63 20.58
CA LEU A 875 -16.23 19.34 20.53
C LEU A 875 -15.52 19.44 21.89
N ASP A 876 -16.27 19.62 22.99
CA ASP A 876 -15.75 19.58 24.37
C ASP A 876 -15.03 18.26 24.67
N ARG A 877 -15.58 17.14 24.20
CA ARG A 877 -15.01 15.80 24.39
C ARG A 877 -13.83 15.54 23.49
N VAL A 878 -13.82 16.07 22.27
CA VAL A 878 -12.65 16.02 21.38
C VAL A 878 -11.49 16.80 21.99
N LEU A 879 -11.74 18.02 22.50
CA LEU A 879 -10.72 18.83 23.15
C LEU A 879 -10.21 18.17 24.44
N ALA A 880 -11.10 17.72 25.34
CA ALA A 880 -10.72 17.02 26.57
C ALA A 880 -9.91 15.74 26.29
N GLU A 881 -10.24 14.98 25.24
CA GLU A 881 -9.48 13.81 24.81
C GLU A 881 -8.08 14.18 24.29
N LEU A 882 -7.95 15.22 23.47
CA LEU A 882 -6.65 15.70 22.97
C LEU A 882 -5.78 16.33 24.06
N LEU A 883 -6.38 16.89 25.12
CA LEU A 883 -5.66 17.43 26.27
C LEU A 883 -5.19 16.34 27.24
N THR A 884 -5.99 15.28 27.42
CA THR A 884 -5.62 14.16 28.31
C THR A 884 -4.66 13.16 27.66
N ARG A 885 -4.68 13.02 26.33
CA ARG A 885 -3.70 12.19 25.61
C ARG A 885 -2.26 12.70 25.82
N HIS A 886 -1.34 11.75 25.96
CA HIS A 886 0.10 12.00 26.11
C HIS A 886 0.79 11.78 24.75
N GLU A 887 1.85 12.56 24.49
CA GLU A 887 2.66 12.42 23.29
C GLU A 887 3.35 11.03 23.26
N PRO A 888 3.41 10.33 22.11
CA PRO A 888 4.00 9.00 22.04
C PRO A 888 5.48 9.01 22.43
N GLU A 889 5.85 8.26 23.47
CA GLU A 889 7.22 8.22 24.00
C GLU A 889 8.27 8.04 22.87
N PRO A 890 9.43 8.74 22.92
CA PRO A 890 10.52 8.55 21.96
C PRO A 890 10.99 7.09 21.90
N ALA A 891 11.43 6.63 20.72
CA ALA A 891 11.76 5.23 20.47
C ALA A 891 12.85 4.66 21.42
N HIS A 892 13.71 5.52 21.98
CA HIS A 892 14.75 5.14 22.94
C HIS A 892 14.26 4.98 24.40
N GLN A 893 13.02 5.38 24.71
CA GLN A 893 12.43 5.30 26.06
C GLN A 893 11.38 4.20 26.19
N ARG A 894 10.82 3.73 25.06
CA ARG A 894 9.72 2.74 25.00
C ARG A 894 10.09 1.43 25.72
N ARG A 895 9.32 1.07 26.75
CA ARG A 895 9.46 -0.20 27.48
C ARG A 895 8.93 -1.40 26.67
N PRO A 896 9.52 -2.61 26.83
CA PRO A 896 8.94 -3.84 26.26
C PRO A 896 7.55 -4.10 26.85
N ARG A 897 6.55 -4.35 26.00
CA ARG A 897 5.15 -4.51 26.39
C ARG A 897 4.91 -5.82 27.15
N ILE A 898 4.30 -5.73 28.33
CA ILE A 898 3.73 -6.88 29.05
C ILE A 898 2.35 -7.17 28.45
N ARG A 899 2.07 -8.41 28.06
CA ARG A 899 0.75 -8.82 27.55
C ARG A 899 -0.04 -9.54 28.65
N ALA A 900 -1.24 -9.05 28.92
CA ALA A 900 -2.23 -9.75 29.73
C ALA A 900 -3.14 -10.56 28.79
N VAL A 901 -3.24 -11.87 29.01
CA VAL A 901 -4.15 -12.73 28.24
C VAL A 901 -5.39 -12.99 29.10
N GLY A 902 -6.56 -12.65 28.55
CA GLY A 902 -7.85 -12.96 29.18
C GLY A 902 -8.16 -14.44 28.99
N LEU A 903 -8.24 -15.19 30.09
CA LEU A 903 -8.82 -16.52 30.08
C LEU A 903 -10.35 -16.37 30.17
N THR A 904 -11.07 -17.00 29.26
CA THR A 904 -12.54 -16.97 29.24
C THR A 904 -13.08 -17.75 30.43
N ARG A 905 -13.75 -17.06 31.37
CA ARG A 905 -14.55 -17.74 32.40
C ARG A 905 -15.68 -18.50 31.71
N LYS A 906 -15.64 -19.84 31.80
CA LYS A 906 -16.80 -20.72 31.64
C LYS A 906 -17.30 -21.10 33.02
#